data_AF-A0A955AEC2-F1
#
_entry.id   AF-A0A955AEC2-F1
#
_cell.length_a   1.000
_cell.length_b   1.000
_cell.length_c   1.000
_cell.angle_alpha   90.00
_cell.angle_beta   90.00
_cell.angle_gamma   90.00
#
_symmetry.space_group_name_H-M   'P 1'
#
loop_
_entity.id
_entity.type
_entity.pdbx_description
1 polymer ?
#
loop_
_entity_poly.entity_id
_entity_poly.type
_entity_poly.pdbx_seq_one_letter_code
_entity_poly.pdbx_strand_id
1 'polypeptide(L)'
;MSRKINHPSLQDYFQRLTEIDSICDQFESLLRDGQPASLGEFLNSSSTANRDVLFVELLQIERDYRLRAGEAVTEQHYLERYPEFAGAIRHVFEDLISTARTTDFTNSDRLQQPAPNIDRIGRFRVSGLLGRGACGNVYQAVDPTLGRDVAIKVAHAGELDRKRLTREATNASMLSHPGIVPVFEVGDFDGGLYIVMEYVRGHTLAKVLRHVTQFGEHEAADIVCQLAKAVQYAHGKGVIHRDIKPSNILVEHPTNEHVSLDDLDSKSVVRITDFGLAQQYDSGDSTSLHGVVGTPGYMSPEQAAGKSQAADERSDIFSLGMVLFHLLTGRVAFEGELFDVICRTATQDAPDVRSLRADVSKDLAAICNRCTAREPTKRYASARELLDDIERWRRGEPTHARYESPMVRATRRFIASRRSRALALLSILALVAAFTTLHWQNSLREQLIETKINDYLRSDSSQLPEQLSIIHDSLPLLEPELTKRFDRATVGSRHGLLLVLSLLRTHPEYAERCVAELLRAAPDDFVALLGELADNSQIPNILSATCSDEAVSDRSRCIAYCALTHLRQHDTHLLSSREVLTWLMAEEIGALPHWSRTLVVCRDALLPDLRQHLATPATSAKAFVILRTLYANDTNTLLSLTPLLDGSQWKQLLPQYSTSADESRRALQALWQQAEIDGDTSDPAMLGKARLALAQIALGQWPENLFRYDENASMESYVVHLARKWLKPDCLTDRLLGSADPHTQFALLSALGTYPIQDLPDNARSSLVPWLVEQYRHHPDSGVHSAIRWLVDRWGLQNELADTEAELAAAGYNEKNNWYHNQIGQIMIVVRGPVAYLKGQLESGAILETVYEHGPISSAVPYSFAVSATEVRWRDVLQLPEVAYLTPDSVDRLERPIRNINVFTISDVCTAMDRLAGITDANAMQRVSDIVVCNYKATGYRLPTDDEWEYLCRAGSTTRNFFGTVDSPFLSEYAWNDGNAKEDRPGGQKMPNRLGLFDINGNVHEWTLTPVKTQQNEPAHVVQLGVNTTMFVRGGAWDTEPIYIRSHKRAPCLANAQRATLGFRWCHTIHDATHMSSAAK
;
A
#
# COMPACT_ATOMS: atom_id res chain seq x y z
N MET A 1 -2.37 37.74 30.42
CA MET A 1 -2.57 38.56 31.65
C MET A 1 -3.40 37.75 32.63
N SER A 2 -2.83 37.43 33.79
CA SER A 2 -3.54 36.73 34.88
C SER A 2 -4.60 37.64 35.50
N ARG A 3 -5.87 37.23 35.46
CA ARG A 3 -6.90 37.67 36.41
C ARG A 3 -7.69 36.45 36.89
N LYS A 4 -7.35 36.01 38.10
CA LYS A 4 -8.14 35.08 38.91
C LYS A 4 -9.53 35.68 39.14
N ILE A 5 -10.58 34.95 38.80
CA ILE A 5 -11.94 35.22 39.29
C ILE A 5 -12.25 34.14 40.33
N ASN A 6 -12.20 34.55 41.61
CA ASN A 6 -12.65 33.75 42.74
C ASN A 6 -14.18 33.83 42.80
N HIS A 7 -14.88 32.75 42.44
CA HIS A 7 -16.31 32.58 42.74
C HIS A 7 -16.47 31.39 43.71
N PRO A 8 -16.97 31.59 44.95
CA PRO A 8 -16.96 30.56 46.00
C PRO A 8 -17.76 29.30 45.66
N SER A 9 -18.71 29.35 44.72
CA SER A 9 -19.53 28.19 44.30
C SER A 9 -18.92 27.37 43.15
N LEU A 10 -18.09 27.97 42.30
CA LEU A 10 -17.35 27.28 41.23
C LEU A 10 -16.05 26.67 41.77
N GLN A 11 -15.43 27.34 42.73
CA GLN A 11 -14.27 26.80 43.43
C GLN A 11 -14.63 25.52 44.18
N ASP A 12 -15.83 25.49 44.80
CA ASP A 12 -16.37 24.30 45.47
C ASP A 12 -16.72 23.18 44.47
N TYR A 13 -17.22 23.52 43.27
CA TYR A 13 -17.51 22.53 42.21
C TYR A 13 -16.25 21.94 41.55
N PHE A 14 -15.25 22.77 41.24
CA PHE A 14 -13.95 22.32 40.74
C PHE A 14 -13.16 21.58 41.81
N GLN A 15 -13.24 22.01 43.07
CA GLN A 15 -12.63 21.29 44.19
C GLN A 15 -13.31 19.93 44.39
N ARG A 16 -14.63 19.80 44.16
CA ARG A 16 -15.36 18.52 44.19
C ARG A 16 -14.96 17.55 43.06
N LEU A 17 -14.75 18.03 41.83
CA LEU A 17 -14.26 17.18 40.72
C LEU A 17 -12.78 16.80 40.90
N THR A 18 -11.95 17.76 41.32
CA THR A 18 -10.53 17.50 41.64
C THR A 18 -10.39 16.55 42.83
N GLU A 19 -11.31 16.60 43.79
CA GLU A 19 -11.36 15.67 44.93
C GLU A 19 -11.74 14.26 44.47
N ILE A 20 -12.72 14.09 43.56
CA ILE A 20 -13.05 12.79 42.96
C ILE A 20 -11.86 12.24 42.17
N ASP A 21 -11.26 13.04 41.28
CA ASP A 21 -10.10 12.63 40.48
C ASP A 21 -8.90 12.26 41.39
N SER A 22 -8.63 13.07 42.43
CA SER A 22 -7.54 12.78 43.36
C SER A 22 -7.79 11.53 44.20
N ILE A 23 -9.04 11.22 44.55
CA ILE A 23 -9.41 10.01 45.30
C ILE A 23 -9.28 8.79 44.37
N CYS A 24 -9.73 8.89 43.12
CA CYS A 24 -9.56 7.86 42.09
C CYS A 24 -8.08 7.59 41.80
N ASP A 25 -7.26 8.64 41.65
CA ASP A 25 -5.81 8.52 41.41
C ASP A 25 -5.09 7.83 42.60
N GLN A 26 -5.46 8.19 43.84
CA GLN A 26 -4.89 7.55 45.04
C GLN A 26 -5.33 6.09 45.16
N PHE A 27 -6.61 5.81 44.90
CA PHE A 27 -7.15 4.46 44.93
C PHE A 27 -6.49 3.58 43.85
N GLU A 28 -6.34 4.11 42.63
CA GLU A 28 -5.65 3.44 41.54
C GLU A 28 -4.16 3.24 41.84
N SER A 29 -3.48 4.22 42.43
CA SER A 29 -2.07 4.08 42.82
C SER A 29 -1.87 2.96 43.84
N LEU A 30 -2.76 2.84 44.84
CA LEU A 30 -2.66 1.77 45.84
C LEU A 30 -2.91 0.39 45.23
N LEU A 31 -3.91 0.27 44.34
CA LEU A 31 -4.16 -0.99 43.62
C LEU A 31 -2.99 -1.37 42.70
N ARG A 32 -2.34 -0.37 42.08
CA ARG A 32 -1.14 -0.54 41.24
C ARG A 32 0.08 -0.98 42.02
N ASP A 33 0.25 -0.47 43.24
CA ASP A 33 1.36 -0.83 44.14
C ASP A 33 1.10 -2.14 44.92
N GLY A 34 -0.03 -2.81 44.65
CA GLY A 34 -0.41 -4.08 45.29
C GLY A 34 -0.80 -3.94 46.77
N GLN A 35 -1.12 -2.73 47.22
CA GLN A 35 -1.61 -2.47 48.58
C GLN A 35 -3.12 -2.80 48.68
N PRO A 36 -3.61 -3.33 49.81
CA PRO A 36 -5.03 -3.56 50.00
C PRO A 36 -5.77 -2.21 50.10
N ALA A 37 -6.60 -1.90 49.11
CA ALA A 37 -7.49 -0.74 49.10
C ALA A 37 -8.93 -1.22 48.92
N SER A 38 -9.86 -0.73 49.75
CA SER A 38 -11.28 -1.09 49.66
C SER A 38 -12.14 0.10 49.23
N LEU A 39 -13.05 -0.12 48.27
CA LEU A 39 -14.09 0.84 47.89
C LEU A 39 -14.72 1.56 49.10
N GLY A 40 -15.09 0.82 50.14
CA GLY A 40 -15.71 1.37 51.35
C GLY A 40 -14.88 2.42 52.11
N GLU A 41 -13.55 2.31 52.12
CA GLU A 41 -12.66 3.28 52.78
C GLU A 41 -12.62 4.60 52.02
N PHE A 42 -12.51 4.54 50.69
CA PHE A 42 -12.42 5.71 49.81
C PHE A 42 -13.77 6.41 49.58
N LEU A 43 -14.88 5.68 49.75
CA LEU A 43 -16.23 6.25 49.77
C LEU A 43 -16.52 7.03 51.07
N ASN A 44 -15.85 6.70 52.16
CA ASN A 44 -16.04 7.35 53.46
C ASN A 44 -15.13 8.59 53.64
N SER A 45 -14.15 8.81 52.76
CA SER A 45 -13.30 9.99 52.76
C SER A 45 -13.90 11.19 52.00
N SER A 46 -15.03 11.03 51.28
CA SER A 46 -15.69 12.10 50.54
C SER A 46 -17.00 12.57 51.18
N SER A 47 -17.42 13.80 50.89
CA SER A 47 -18.69 14.35 51.38
C SER A 47 -19.91 13.59 50.80
N THR A 48 -21.00 13.48 51.56
CA THR A 48 -22.20 12.67 51.21
C THR A 48 -22.89 13.02 49.89
N ALA A 49 -22.60 14.18 49.28
CA ALA A 49 -23.28 14.67 48.09
C ALA A 49 -22.81 14.04 46.76
N ASN A 50 -21.68 13.32 46.72
CA ASN A 50 -21.06 12.79 45.49
C ASN A 50 -20.77 11.28 45.53
N ARG A 51 -21.33 10.56 46.51
CA ARG A 51 -20.99 9.15 46.74
C ARG A 51 -21.38 8.24 45.57
N ASP A 52 -22.48 8.50 44.86
CA ASP A 52 -22.93 7.66 43.74
C ASP A 52 -21.98 7.74 42.54
N VAL A 53 -21.51 8.94 42.20
CA VAL A 53 -20.59 9.19 41.07
C VAL A 53 -19.21 8.65 41.38
N LEU A 54 -18.67 8.95 42.57
CA LEU A 54 -17.41 8.39 43.02
C LEU A 54 -17.47 6.86 43.11
N PHE A 55 -18.63 6.29 43.49
CA PHE A 55 -18.82 4.85 43.52
C PHE A 55 -18.74 4.22 42.13
N VAL A 56 -19.35 4.83 41.10
CA VAL A 56 -19.24 4.34 39.72
C VAL A 56 -17.78 4.31 39.26
N GLU A 57 -17.06 5.41 39.46
CA GLU A 57 -15.65 5.55 39.02
C GLU A 57 -14.74 4.56 39.76
N LEU A 58 -14.82 4.50 41.09
CA LEU A 58 -14.01 3.57 41.88
C LEU A 58 -14.40 2.10 41.60
N LEU A 59 -15.69 1.81 41.34
CA LEU A 59 -16.14 0.45 41.02
C LEU A 59 -15.57 -0.02 39.68
N GLN A 60 -15.50 0.87 38.69
CA GLN A 60 -14.84 0.58 37.42
C GLN A 60 -13.34 0.32 37.62
N ILE A 61 -12.65 1.15 38.42
CA ILE A 61 -11.22 0.95 38.73
C ILE A 61 -10.98 -0.36 39.49
N GLU A 62 -11.72 -0.63 40.58
CA GLU A 62 -11.54 -1.85 41.37
C GLU A 62 -11.87 -3.10 40.53
N ARG A 63 -12.95 -3.06 39.74
CA ARG A 63 -13.31 -4.15 38.82
C ARG A 63 -12.19 -4.40 37.82
N ASP A 64 -11.66 -3.36 37.18
CA ASP A 64 -10.61 -3.51 36.17
C ASP A 64 -9.32 -4.08 36.75
N TYR A 65 -8.90 -3.63 37.94
CA TYR A 65 -7.71 -4.18 38.60
C TYR A 65 -7.93 -5.61 39.11
N ARG A 66 -9.10 -5.93 39.67
CA ARG A 66 -9.43 -7.30 40.09
C ARG A 66 -9.54 -8.26 38.91
N LEU A 67 -10.13 -7.84 37.80
CA LEU A 67 -10.16 -8.62 36.55
C LEU A 67 -8.74 -8.85 36.01
N ARG A 68 -7.86 -7.83 36.06
CA ARG A 68 -6.44 -7.96 35.69
C ARG A 68 -5.66 -8.89 36.64
N ALA A 69 -6.03 -8.91 37.92
CA ALA A 69 -5.48 -9.83 38.91
C ALA A 69 -6.08 -11.26 38.81
N GLY A 70 -7.04 -11.49 37.92
CA GLY A 70 -7.69 -12.79 37.72
C GLY A 70 -8.75 -13.14 38.77
N GLU A 71 -9.21 -12.18 39.56
CA GLU A 71 -10.28 -12.37 40.53
C GLU A 71 -11.66 -12.39 39.86
N ALA A 72 -12.57 -13.25 40.35
CA ALA A 72 -13.92 -13.35 39.82
C ALA A 72 -14.77 -12.16 40.31
N VAL A 73 -15.05 -11.23 39.40
CA VAL A 73 -15.86 -10.05 39.69
C VAL A 73 -17.27 -10.24 39.13
N THR A 74 -18.26 -10.43 40.00
CA THR A 74 -19.67 -10.62 39.60
C THR A 74 -20.52 -9.44 40.06
N GLU A 75 -21.55 -9.09 39.27
CA GLU A 75 -22.53 -8.06 39.64
C GLU A 75 -23.13 -8.34 41.02
N GLN A 76 -23.46 -9.60 41.28
CA GLN A 76 -24.05 -10.05 42.54
C GLN A 76 -23.11 -9.86 43.74
N HIS A 77 -21.80 -9.99 43.56
CA HIS A 77 -20.80 -9.72 44.61
C HIS A 77 -20.83 -8.27 45.10
N TYR A 78 -21.02 -7.30 44.19
CA TYR A 78 -21.10 -5.89 44.57
C TYR A 78 -22.49 -5.49 45.05
N LEU A 79 -23.56 -6.09 44.51
CA LEU A 79 -24.93 -5.86 45.00
C LEU A 79 -25.11 -6.33 46.44
N GLU A 80 -24.44 -7.42 46.85
CA GLU A 80 -24.47 -7.90 48.24
C GLU A 80 -23.68 -7.00 49.20
N ARG A 81 -22.59 -6.39 48.72
CA ARG A 81 -21.68 -5.58 49.54
C ARG A 81 -22.05 -4.09 49.63
N TYR A 82 -22.68 -3.57 48.57
CA TYR A 82 -23.09 -2.16 48.43
C TYR A 82 -24.51 -2.03 47.85
N PRO A 83 -25.53 -2.55 48.56
CA PRO A 83 -26.91 -2.57 48.06
C PRO A 83 -27.49 -1.18 47.78
N GLU A 84 -26.95 -0.13 48.40
CA GLU A 84 -27.37 1.26 48.21
C GLU A 84 -27.07 1.82 46.80
N PHE A 85 -26.10 1.26 46.07
CA PHE A 85 -25.71 1.69 44.72
C PHE A 85 -26.24 0.77 43.60
N ALA A 86 -27.28 -0.02 43.86
CA ALA A 86 -27.75 -1.06 42.94
C ALA A 86 -28.03 -0.58 41.50
N GLY A 87 -28.48 0.66 41.32
CA GLY A 87 -28.69 1.25 39.99
C GLY A 87 -27.40 1.53 39.21
N ALA A 88 -26.38 2.04 39.90
CA ALA A 88 -25.05 2.27 39.36
C ALA A 88 -24.33 0.95 39.03
N ILE A 89 -24.47 -0.05 39.90
CA ILE A 89 -23.90 -1.39 39.67
C ILE A 89 -24.49 -2.02 38.41
N ARG A 90 -25.83 -2.02 38.26
CA ARG A 90 -26.47 -2.54 37.04
C ARG A 90 -26.02 -1.79 35.79
N HIS A 91 -25.96 -0.46 35.85
CA HIS A 91 -25.52 0.36 34.72
C HIS A 91 -24.09 0.01 34.26
N VAL A 92 -23.15 -0.17 35.20
CA VAL A 92 -21.74 -0.53 34.91
C VAL A 92 -21.60 -1.95 34.34
N PHE A 93 -22.54 -2.86 34.62
CA PHE A 93 -22.54 -4.24 34.13
C PHE A 93 -23.43 -4.46 32.88
N GLU A 94 -24.42 -3.59 32.59
CA GLU A 94 -25.30 -3.66 31.40
C GLU A 94 -24.66 -3.07 30.13
N ASP A 95 -23.76 -2.08 30.24
CA ASP A 95 -23.08 -1.41 29.11
C ASP A 95 -22.13 -2.32 28.28
N LEU A 96 -21.99 -3.60 28.66
CA LEU A 96 -21.05 -4.56 28.07
C LEU A 96 -21.67 -5.59 27.12
N ILE A 97 -23.00 -5.64 26.96
CA ILE A 97 -23.64 -6.56 25.98
C ILE A 97 -23.57 -5.99 24.54
N SER A 98 -23.40 -4.68 24.37
CA SER A 98 -23.32 -4.00 23.07
C SER A 98 -21.90 -3.72 22.57
N THR A 99 -20.89 -3.76 23.45
CA THR A 99 -19.53 -3.23 23.15
C THR A 99 -18.49 -4.33 22.87
N ALA A 100 -18.89 -5.60 22.88
CA ALA A 100 -17.97 -6.75 22.71
C ALA A 100 -17.65 -7.15 21.26
N ARG A 101 -17.91 -6.33 20.24
CA ARG A 101 -17.75 -6.74 18.82
C ARG A 101 -16.96 -5.84 17.88
N THR A 102 -16.40 -4.73 18.31
CA THR A 102 -15.60 -3.88 17.40
C THR A 102 -14.51 -3.16 18.18
N THR A 103 -13.31 -3.14 17.58
CA THR A 103 -12.06 -2.46 17.98
C THR A 103 -11.13 -3.23 18.93
N ASP A 104 -10.00 -3.71 18.38
CA ASP A 104 -8.68 -3.23 18.82
C ASP A 104 -7.51 -3.72 17.94
N PHE A 105 -6.84 -2.77 17.28
CA PHE A 105 -5.43 -2.86 16.91
C PHE A 105 -4.81 -1.45 16.84
N THR A 106 -3.94 -1.08 17.80
CA THR A 106 -2.65 -0.42 17.53
C THR A 106 -1.62 -0.67 18.66
N ASN A 107 -0.86 -1.75 18.48
CA ASN A 107 0.60 -1.80 18.44
C ASN A 107 1.46 -0.82 19.28
N SER A 108 1.57 -1.06 20.59
CA SER A 108 2.85 -0.96 21.34
C SER A 108 2.99 -1.94 22.51
N ASP A 109 1.95 -2.73 22.83
CA ASP A 109 1.96 -3.81 23.84
C ASP A 109 2.01 -5.24 23.24
N ARG A 110 2.69 -5.41 22.08
CA ARG A 110 2.68 -6.69 21.34
C ARG A 110 3.39 -7.88 22.01
N LEU A 111 3.76 -7.80 23.28
CA LEU A 111 4.29 -8.92 24.05
C LEU A 111 3.41 -9.44 25.19
N GLN A 112 2.28 -8.80 25.55
CA GLN A 112 1.42 -9.30 26.65
C GLN A 112 -0.08 -9.00 26.45
N GLN A 113 -0.68 -9.52 25.37
CA GLN A 113 -2.12 -9.80 25.35
C GLN A 113 -2.34 -11.32 25.49
N PRO A 114 -3.34 -11.80 26.23
CA PRO A 114 -3.74 -13.20 26.13
C PRO A 114 -4.23 -13.44 24.70
N ALA A 115 -3.80 -14.56 24.10
CA ALA A 115 -4.38 -14.99 22.83
C ALA A 115 -5.91 -15.13 23.00
N PRO A 116 -6.72 -15.05 21.92
CA PRO A 116 -8.08 -15.60 21.97
C PRO A 116 -8.00 -16.95 22.68
N ASN A 117 -8.90 -17.19 23.63
CA ASN A 117 -8.89 -18.42 24.41
C ASN A 117 -9.27 -19.58 23.47
N ILE A 118 -8.31 -20.01 22.66
CA ILE A 118 -8.40 -21.17 21.81
C ILE A 118 -8.34 -22.33 22.78
N ASP A 119 -9.47 -22.75 23.32
CA ASP A 119 -9.50 -23.87 24.26
C ASP A 119 -8.99 -25.17 23.60
N ARG A 120 -9.07 -25.25 22.26
CA ARG A 120 -8.62 -26.41 21.47
C ARG A 120 -8.07 -26.03 20.10
N ILE A 121 -6.98 -26.69 19.70
CA ILE A 121 -6.47 -26.71 18.32
C ILE A 121 -6.56 -28.15 17.83
N GLY A 122 -7.41 -28.40 16.83
CA GLY A 122 -7.74 -29.77 16.42
C GLY A 122 -8.26 -30.59 17.62
N ARG A 123 -7.61 -31.72 17.93
CA ARG A 123 -7.96 -32.55 19.10
C ARG A 123 -7.30 -32.10 20.42
N PHE A 124 -6.30 -31.23 20.35
CA PHE A 124 -5.45 -30.91 21.50
C PHE A 124 -6.08 -29.82 22.35
N ARG A 125 -6.04 -29.98 23.67
CA ARG A 125 -6.53 -28.97 24.61
C ARG A 125 -5.42 -27.98 24.89
N VAL A 126 -5.61 -26.72 24.53
CA VAL A 126 -4.59 -25.69 24.77
C VAL A 126 -4.57 -25.35 26.25
N SER A 127 -3.36 -25.19 26.78
CA SER A 127 -3.07 -24.87 28.18
C SER A 127 -2.44 -23.48 28.33
N GLY A 128 -1.88 -22.91 27.26
CA GLY A 128 -1.33 -21.54 27.26
C GLY A 128 -0.59 -21.20 25.98
N LEU A 129 -0.26 -19.91 25.79
CA LEU A 129 0.57 -19.44 24.69
C LEU A 129 2.06 -19.44 25.13
N LEU A 130 2.92 -20.13 24.37
CA LEU A 130 4.38 -20.21 24.62
C LEU A 130 5.15 -19.08 23.93
N GLY A 131 4.67 -18.56 22.80
CA GLY A 131 5.33 -17.45 22.10
C GLY A 131 4.58 -16.96 20.85
N ARG A 132 4.79 -15.68 20.50
CA ARG A 132 4.30 -15.04 19.27
C ARG A 132 5.47 -14.77 18.34
N GLY A 133 5.35 -15.17 17.07
CA GLY A 133 6.38 -14.96 16.06
C GLY A 133 5.80 -14.52 14.72
N ALA A 134 6.65 -13.96 13.86
CA ALA A 134 6.24 -13.50 12.54
C ALA A 134 5.86 -14.64 11.56
N CYS A 135 6.13 -15.90 11.93
CA CYS A 135 5.65 -17.10 11.21
C CYS A 135 4.48 -17.81 11.91
N GLY A 136 3.89 -17.23 12.97
CA GLY A 136 2.75 -17.80 13.70
C GLY A 136 2.88 -17.81 15.22
N ASN A 137 1.84 -18.34 15.89
CA ASN A 137 1.74 -18.46 17.34
C ASN A 137 2.06 -19.89 17.79
N VAL A 138 2.80 -20.05 18.90
CA VAL A 138 3.12 -21.35 19.50
C VAL A 138 2.40 -21.49 20.83
N TYR A 139 1.64 -22.57 21.00
CA TYR A 139 0.83 -22.87 22.18
C TYR A 139 1.34 -24.12 22.90
N GLN A 140 1.24 -24.15 24.22
CA GLN A 140 1.35 -25.39 25.00
C GLN A 140 -0.04 -26.04 25.02
N ALA A 141 -0.11 -27.34 24.77
CA ALA A 141 -1.35 -28.09 24.78
C ALA A 141 -1.14 -29.49 25.34
N VAL A 142 -2.25 -30.18 25.64
CA VAL A 142 -2.27 -31.58 26.06
C VAL A 142 -2.96 -32.40 24.97
N ASP A 143 -2.34 -33.51 24.55
CA ASP A 143 -3.00 -34.52 23.71
C ASP A 143 -3.92 -35.36 24.60
N PRO A 144 -5.26 -35.21 24.52
CA PRO A 144 -6.17 -35.92 25.41
C PRO A 144 -6.22 -37.43 25.15
N THR A 145 -5.76 -37.88 23.98
CA THR A 145 -5.73 -39.30 23.61
C THR A 145 -4.55 -40.03 24.24
N LEU A 146 -3.39 -39.37 24.28
CA LEU A 146 -2.12 -39.94 24.76
C LEU A 146 -1.73 -39.46 26.16
N GLY A 147 -2.36 -38.41 26.68
CA GLY A 147 -2.09 -37.85 28.00
C GLY A 147 -0.73 -37.16 28.13
N ARG A 148 -0.18 -36.61 27.05
CA ARG A 148 1.15 -35.97 27.00
C ARG A 148 1.07 -34.48 26.69
N ASP A 149 2.03 -33.71 27.23
CA ASP A 149 2.24 -32.30 26.87
C ASP A 149 2.83 -32.19 25.45
N VAL A 150 2.33 -31.23 24.67
CA VAL A 150 2.79 -30.93 23.31
C VAL A 150 2.88 -29.41 23.10
N ALA A 151 3.76 -29.00 22.18
CA ALA A 151 3.77 -27.65 21.66
C ALA A 151 3.09 -27.62 20.28
N ILE A 152 2.25 -26.62 20.02
CA ILE A 152 1.48 -26.49 18.77
C ILE A 152 1.78 -25.14 18.14
N LYS A 153 2.42 -25.16 16.97
CA LYS A 153 2.66 -23.96 16.16
C LYS A 153 1.55 -23.80 15.13
N VAL A 154 0.88 -22.65 15.11
CA VAL A 154 -0.17 -22.29 14.16
C VAL A 154 0.35 -21.23 13.21
N ALA A 155 0.43 -21.54 11.91
CA ALA A 155 0.94 -20.65 10.87
C ALA A 155 -0.17 -19.80 10.23
N HIS A 156 0.11 -18.51 9.96
CA HIS A 156 -0.75 -17.62 9.19
C HIS A 156 -0.42 -17.79 7.69
N ALA A 157 -1.11 -18.69 6.99
CA ALA A 157 -0.76 -19.05 5.60
C ALA A 157 -1.95 -18.93 4.65
N GLY A 158 -1.74 -18.29 3.49
CA GLY A 158 -2.68 -18.26 2.37
C GLY A 158 -2.76 -19.60 1.62
N GLU A 159 -3.73 -19.75 0.70
CA GLU A 159 -4.10 -21.05 0.09
C GLU A 159 -2.97 -21.74 -0.70
N LEU A 160 -2.15 -20.99 -1.46
CA LEU A 160 -1.02 -21.51 -2.25
C LEU A 160 0.15 -22.03 -1.37
N ASP A 161 0.21 -21.61 -0.11
CA ASP A 161 1.30 -21.90 0.82
C ASP A 161 1.12 -23.23 1.57
N ARG A 162 -0.13 -23.67 1.73
CA ARG A 162 -0.49 -24.83 2.58
C ARG A 162 0.08 -26.14 2.08
N LYS A 163 0.07 -26.40 0.76
CA LYS A 163 0.58 -27.66 0.18
C LYS A 163 2.10 -27.80 0.34
N ARG A 164 2.84 -26.69 0.27
CA ARG A 164 4.29 -26.66 0.45
C ARG A 164 4.66 -26.81 1.93
N LEU A 165 4.04 -26.02 2.81
CA LEU A 165 4.23 -26.12 4.26
C LEU A 165 3.91 -27.52 4.79
N THR A 166 2.87 -28.16 4.26
CA THR A 166 2.54 -29.56 4.62
C THR A 166 3.65 -30.52 4.19
N ARG A 167 4.23 -30.35 2.99
CA ARG A 167 5.35 -31.18 2.50
C ARG A 167 6.62 -30.98 3.32
N GLU A 168 6.94 -29.74 3.68
CA GLU A 168 8.11 -29.41 4.50
C GLU A 168 7.96 -29.93 5.94
N ALA A 169 6.80 -29.74 6.56
CA ALA A 169 6.50 -30.29 7.88
C ALA A 169 6.47 -31.83 7.89
N THR A 170 6.01 -32.46 6.79
CA THR A 170 6.09 -33.92 6.61
C THR A 170 7.54 -34.40 6.56
N ASN A 171 8.43 -33.70 5.84
CA ASN A 171 9.85 -34.04 5.81
C ASN A 171 10.51 -33.87 7.20
N ALA A 172 10.15 -32.83 7.95
CA ALA A 172 10.63 -32.62 9.31
C ALA A 172 10.16 -33.72 10.29
N SER A 173 8.95 -34.27 10.10
CA SER A 173 8.44 -35.40 10.92
C SER A 173 9.24 -36.70 10.78
N MET A 174 10.03 -36.85 9.71
CA MET A 174 10.92 -38.01 9.52
C MET A 174 12.21 -37.92 10.34
N LEU A 175 12.48 -36.78 10.97
CA LEU A 175 13.68 -36.57 11.77
C LEU A 175 13.48 -37.10 13.19
N SER A 176 14.28 -38.10 13.56
CA SER A 176 14.33 -38.66 14.91
C SER A 176 15.78 -38.61 15.39
N HIS A 177 16.09 -37.59 16.18
CA HIS A 177 17.43 -37.37 16.74
C HIS A 177 17.32 -36.67 18.09
N PRO A 178 18.13 -37.02 19.11
CA PRO A 178 18.05 -36.41 20.44
C PRO A 178 18.17 -34.87 20.42
N GLY A 179 19.03 -34.33 19.55
CA GLY A 179 19.22 -32.89 19.36
C GLY A 179 18.20 -32.20 18.44
N ILE A 180 17.11 -32.86 18.05
CA ILE A 180 16.03 -32.30 17.23
C ILE A 180 14.71 -32.47 17.99
N VAL A 181 13.87 -31.44 18.00
CA VAL A 181 12.51 -31.54 18.56
C VAL A 181 11.64 -32.36 17.59
N PRO A 182 11.12 -33.53 18.00
CA PRO A 182 10.27 -34.35 17.18
C PRO A 182 8.95 -33.65 16.84
N VAL A 183 8.58 -33.72 15.57
CA VAL A 183 7.24 -33.34 15.11
C VAL A 183 6.35 -34.57 15.17
N PHE A 184 5.27 -34.50 15.93
CA PHE A 184 4.32 -35.61 16.10
C PHE A 184 3.25 -35.64 15.02
N GLU A 185 2.74 -34.47 14.63
CA GLU A 185 1.61 -34.37 13.71
C GLU A 185 1.58 -33.01 13.01
N VAL A 186 1.00 -33.01 11.81
CA VAL A 186 0.66 -31.80 11.06
C VAL A 186 -0.80 -31.92 10.69
N GLY A 187 -1.57 -30.87 10.96
CA GLY A 187 -3.01 -30.88 10.74
C GLY A 187 -3.54 -29.53 10.30
N ASP A 188 -4.82 -29.54 9.93
CA ASP A 188 -5.57 -28.38 9.48
C ASP A 188 -6.72 -28.09 10.47
N PHE A 189 -6.98 -26.81 10.74
CA PHE A 189 -8.18 -26.37 11.47
C PHE A 189 -8.69 -25.04 10.88
N ASP A 190 -9.93 -24.64 11.24
CA ASP A 190 -10.63 -23.42 10.78
C ASP A 190 -9.85 -22.09 10.96
N GLY A 191 -8.64 -22.10 11.53
CA GLY A 191 -7.76 -20.94 11.69
C GLY A 191 -6.35 -21.08 11.10
N GLY A 192 -6.00 -22.17 10.40
CA GLY A 192 -4.69 -22.32 9.75
C GLY A 192 -4.10 -23.74 9.80
N LEU A 193 -2.88 -23.89 9.29
CA LEU A 193 -2.09 -25.11 9.44
C LEU A 193 -1.48 -25.13 10.85
N TYR A 194 -1.59 -26.26 11.56
CA TYR A 194 -0.94 -26.46 12.84
C TYR A 194 0.06 -27.61 12.81
N ILE A 195 1.16 -27.44 13.54
CA ILE A 195 2.23 -28.43 13.68
C ILE A 195 2.38 -28.74 15.16
N VAL A 196 2.22 -30.01 15.50
CA VAL A 196 2.32 -30.54 16.86
C VAL A 196 3.71 -31.14 17.03
N MET A 197 4.42 -30.68 18.04
CA MET A 197 5.78 -31.11 18.36
C MET A 197 5.92 -31.42 19.85
N GLU A 198 7.02 -32.08 20.23
CA GLU A 198 7.36 -32.31 21.63
C GLU A 198 7.46 -30.99 22.39
N TYR A 199 6.79 -30.90 23.54
CA TYR A 199 6.98 -29.78 24.46
C TYR A 199 8.28 -30.00 25.24
N VAL A 200 9.33 -29.25 24.89
CA VAL A 200 10.61 -29.29 25.61
C VAL A 200 10.54 -28.39 26.83
N ARG A 201 10.78 -28.96 28.01
CA ARG A 201 10.79 -28.23 29.30
C ARG A 201 12.12 -27.51 29.49
N GLY A 202 12.27 -26.36 28.82
CA GLY A 202 13.51 -25.60 28.82
C GLY A 202 13.34 -24.16 28.35
N HIS A 203 14.46 -23.49 28.09
CA HIS A 203 14.48 -22.11 27.60
C HIS A 203 15.09 -22.03 26.20
N THR A 204 14.69 -21.02 25.42
CA THR A 204 15.40 -20.72 24.17
C THR A 204 16.81 -20.19 24.49
N LEU A 205 17.79 -20.51 23.64
CA LEU A 205 19.15 -19.98 23.76
C LEU A 205 19.15 -18.44 23.67
N ALA A 206 18.19 -17.85 22.97
CA ALA A 206 17.98 -16.40 22.96
C ALA A 206 17.65 -15.82 24.35
N LYS A 207 16.86 -16.53 25.16
CA LYS A 207 16.53 -16.10 26.54
C LYS A 207 17.74 -16.27 27.46
N VAL A 208 18.52 -17.33 27.25
CA VAL A 208 19.78 -17.56 27.96
C VAL A 208 20.79 -16.43 27.68
N LEU A 209 21.01 -16.08 26.42
CA LEU A 209 21.96 -15.04 25.99
C LEU A 209 21.63 -13.62 26.50
N ARG A 210 20.41 -13.39 27.03
CA ARG A 210 20.06 -12.11 27.70
C ARG A 210 20.63 -12.00 29.11
N HIS A 211 20.93 -13.13 29.74
CA HIS A 211 21.35 -13.20 31.14
C HIS A 211 22.83 -13.55 31.25
N VAL A 212 23.34 -14.40 30.34
CA VAL A 212 24.75 -14.75 30.25
C VAL A 212 25.45 -13.80 29.27
N THR A 213 26.38 -12.98 29.77
CA THR A 213 27.09 -12.00 28.93
C THR A 213 28.07 -12.66 27.95
N GLN A 214 28.77 -13.73 28.35
CA GLN A 214 29.73 -14.47 27.51
C GLN A 214 29.90 -15.90 28.03
N PHE A 215 30.02 -16.89 27.12
CA PHE A 215 30.27 -18.29 27.48
C PHE A 215 31.77 -18.62 27.54
N GLY A 216 32.14 -19.62 28.35
CA GLY A 216 33.46 -20.24 28.26
C GLY A 216 33.66 -20.93 26.91
N GLU A 217 34.91 -21.04 26.45
CA GLU A 217 35.21 -21.69 25.16
C GLU A 217 34.66 -23.12 25.09
N HIS A 218 34.80 -23.87 26.19
CA HIS A 218 34.34 -25.26 26.26
C HIS A 218 32.80 -25.36 26.23
N GLU A 219 32.10 -24.47 26.93
CA GLU A 219 30.62 -24.44 26.94
C GLU A 219 30.07 -24.06 25.56
N ALA A 220 30.64 -23.03 24.94
CA ALA A 220 30.25 -22.60 23.60
C ALA A 220 30.50 -23.70 22.56
N ALA A 221 31.65 -24.36 22.64
CA ALA A 221 31.98 -25.48 21.76
C ALA A 221 31.08 -26.70 22.00
N ASP A 222 30.68 -26.97 23.25
CA ASP A 222 29.78 -28.09 23.59
C ASP A 222 28.38 -27.87 23.03
N ILE A 223 27.83 -26.65 23.14
CA ILE A 223 26.55 -26.28 22.53
C ILE A 223 26.62 -26.48 21.01
N VAL A 224 27.64 -25.93 20.35
CA VAL A 224 27.77 -26.01 18.89
C VAL A 224 28.07 -27.43 18.42
N CYS A 225 28.77 -28.25 19.22
CA CYS A 225 28.97 -29.67 18.95
C CYS A 225 27.65 -30.45 18.93
N GLN A 226 26.76 -30.21 19.91
CA GLN A 226 25.43 -30.82 19.94
C GLN A 226 24.58 -30.39 18.72
N LEU A 227 24.61 -29.10 18.40
CA LEU A 227 23.91 -28.55 17.23
C LEU A 227 24.44 -29.12 15.92
N ALA A 228 25.76 -29.21 15.75
CA ALA A 228 26.39 -29.77 14.55
C ALA A 228 26.03 -31.26 14.35
N LYS A 229 25.89 -32.05 15.43
CA LYS A 229 25.41 -33.43 15.37
C LYS A 229 23.98 -33.51 14.84
N ALA A 230 23.09 -32.64 15.34
CA ALA A 230 21.70 -32.57 14.89
C ALA A 230 21.59 -32.13 13.42
N VAL A 231 22.33 -31.09 13.02
CA VAL A 231 22.36 -30.59 11.64
C VAL A 231 22.92 -31.64 10.68
N GLN A 232 24.01 -32.33 11.04
CA GLN A 232 24.57 -33.41 10.24
C GLN A 232 23.57 -34.57 10.04
N TYR A 233 22.80 -34.91 11.06
CA TYR A 233 21.75 -35.93 10.95
C TYR A 233 20.67 -35.49 9.94
N ALA A 234 20.20 -34.24 10.02
CA ALA A 234 19.19 -33.70 9.11
C ALA A 234 19.69 -33.62 7.66
N HIS A 235 20.91 -33.14 7.45
CA HIS A 235 21.58 -33.11 6.13
C HIS A 235 21.68 -34.50 5.51
N GLY A 236 22.03 -35.53 6.30
CA GLY A 236 22.04 -36.92 5.86
C GLY A 236 20.67 -37.49 5.45
N LYS A 237 19.58 -36.81 5.81
CA LYS A 237 18.20 -37.11 5.39
C LYS A 237 17.70 -36.17 4.28
N GLY A 238 18.56 -35.30 3.74
CA GLY A 238 18.22 -34.33 2.71
C GLY A 238 17.42 -33.13 3.21
N VAL A 239 17.41 -32.87 4.53
CA VAL A 239 16.68 -31.76 5.14
C VAL A 239 17.67 -30.68 5.58
N ILE A 240 17.51 -29.46 5.05
CA ILE A 240 18.31 -28.27 5.37
C ILE A 240 17.45 -27.33 6.24
N HIS A 241 18.01 -26.75 7.30
CA HIS A 241 17.24 -25.97 8.27
C HIS A 241 16.93 -24.54 7.79
N ARG A 242 17.94 -23.81 7.29
CA ARG A 242 17.88 -22.44 6.72
C ARG A 242 17.58 -21.28 7.68
N ASP A 243 17.06 -21.53 8.88
CA ASP A 243 16.82 -20.49 9.90
C ASP A 243 17.42 -20.85 11.28
N ILE A 244 18.69 -21.26 11.33
CA ILE A 244 19.36 -21.58 12.60
C ILE A 244 19.71 -20.28 13.33
N LYS A 245 19.10 -20.05 14.49
CA LYS A 245 19.32 -18.88 15.35
C LYS A 245 18.99 -19.20 16.81
N PRO A 246 19.43 -18.40 17.79
CA PRO A 246 19.20 -18.70 19.20
C PRO A 246 17.73 -18.83 19.63
N SER A 247 16.77 -18.24 18.92
CA SER A 247 15.34 -18.42 19.24
C SER A 247 14.79 -19.81 18.85
N ASN A 248 15.45 -20.50 17.92
CA ASN A 248 15.05 -21.83 17.42
C ASN A 248 15.90 -22.95 18.04
N ILE A 249 16.68 -22.62 19.08
CA ILE A 249 17.52 -23.55 19.84
C ILE A 249 16.97 -23.58 21.26
N LEU A 250 16.57 -24.75 21.73
CA LEU A 250 16.06 -24.99 23.08
C LEU A 250 17.14 -25.66 23.92
N VAL A 251 17.24 -25.24 25.18
CA VAL A 251 18.19 -25.78 26.15
C VAL A 251 17.41 -26.32 27.35
N GLU A 252 17.65 -27.59 27.66
CA GLU A 252 17.00 -28.37 28.71
C GLU A 252 18.04 -28.87 29.71
N HIS A 253 17.71 -28.88 31.00
CA HIS A 253 18.58 -29.44 32.05
C HIS A 253 17.96 -30.71 32.62
N PRO A 254 18.66 -31.85 32.65
CA PRO A 254 18.07 -33.16 32.95
C PRO A 254 17.58 -33.38 34.39
N THR A 255 17.80 -32.42 35.31
CA THR A 255 17.49 -32.58 36.75
C THR A 255 16.68 -31.44 37.39
N ASN A 256 16.45 -30.33 36.69
CA ASN A 256 15.76 -29.16 37.26
C ASN A 256 14.65 -28.67 36.31
N GLU A 257 13.42 -28.55 36.81
CA GLU A 257 12.31 -27.89 36.09
C GLU A 257 12.53 -26.38 35.89
N HIS A 258 13.48 -25.80 36.64
CA HIS A 258 13.92 -24.42 36.49
C HIS A 258 15.43 -24.39 36.30
N VAL A 259 15.89 -24.26 35.05
CA VAL A 259 17.29 -23.93 34.75
C VAL A 259 17.54 -22.53 35.31
N SER A 260 18.38 -22.40 36.34
CA SER A 260 18.90 -21.09 36.73
C SER A 260 19.71 -20.56 35.55
N LEU A 261 19.43 -19.33 35.11
CA LEU A 261 20.01 -18.75 33.89
C LEU A 261 21.54 -18.59 33.96
N ASP A 262 22.12 -18.81 35.14
CA ASP A 262 23.55 -18.70 35.44
C ASP A 262 24.31 -20.05 35.39
N ASP A 263 23.63 -21.20 35.29
CA ASP A 263 24.25 -22.53 35.38
C ASP A 263 23.98 -23.41 34.14
N LEU A 264 24.60 -23.08 33.00
CA LEU A 264 24.70 -24.00 31.87
C LEU A 264 25.90 -24.92 32.08
N ASP A 265 25.65 -26.11 32.61
CA ASP A 265 26.69 -27.13 32.78
C ASP A 265 26.79 -28.07 31.56
N SER A 266 27.85 -28.87 31.53
CA SER A 266 28.11 -29.92 30.52
C SER A 266 27.02 -31.01 30.39
N LYS A 267 25.97 -31.01 31.24
CA LYS A 267 24.83 -31.95 31.16
C LYS A 267 23.62 -31.34 30.46
N SER A 268 23.66 -30.06 30.12
CA SER A 268 22.58 -29.38 29.40
C SER A 268 22.41 -29.96 27.99
N VAL A 269 21.18 -30.31 27.67
CA VAL A 269 20.79 -30.89 26.38
C VAL A 269 20.27 -29.78 25.48
N VAL A 270 20.86 -29.67 24.28
CA VAL A 270 20.49 -28.65 23.29
C VAL A 270 19.75 -29.29 22.12
N ARG A 271 18.57 -28.74 21.79
CA ARG A 271 17.69 -29.27 20.76
C ARG A 271 17.27 -28.17 19.78
N ILE A 272 17.27 -28.48 18.48
CA ILE A 272 16.85 -27.56 17.41
C ILE A 272 15.37 -27.80 17.10
N THR A 273 14.61 -26.71 16.97
CA THR A 273 13.20 -26.72 16.54
C THR A 273 13.01 -25.99 15.20
N ASP A 274 11.82 -26.08 14.62
CA ASP A 274 11.41 -25.37 13.38
C ASP A 274 12.16 -25.76 12.09
N PHE A 275 12.60 -27.02 11.98
CA PHE A 275 13.24 -27.55 10.76
C PHE A 275 12.37 -27.34 9.52
N GLY A 276 12.89 -26.56 8.56
CA GLY A 276 12.32 -26.45 7.23
C GLY A 276 10.98 -25.71 7.14
N LEU A 277 10.53 -25.01 8.18
CA LEU A 277 9.24 -24.30 8.18
C LEU A 277 9.31 -22.85 7.66
N ALA A 278 10.50 -22.39 7.29
CA ALA A 278 10.75 -21.02 6.83
C ALA A 278 11.20 -21.01 5.37
N GLN A 279 10.26 -21.19 4.44
CA GLN A 279 10.50 -20.86 3.03
C GLN A 279 9.30 -20.20 2.35
N GLN A 280 9.20 -18.87 2.48
CA GLN A 280 8.60 -18.00 1.47
C GLN A 280 9.32 -16.65 1.41
N TYR A 281 10.12 -16.45 0.36
CA TYR A 281 10.17 -15.23 -0.46
C TYR A 281 10.50 -15.69 -1.87
N ASP A 282 9.48 -16.13 -2.61
CA ASP A 282 9.56 -16.25 -4.07
C ASP A 282 8.13 -16.42 -4.65
N SER A 283 7.49 -15.30 -4.94
CA SER A 283 6.49 -15.17 -6.00
C SER A 283 6.57 -13.72 -6.48
N GLY A 284 6.79 -13.56 -7.78
CA GLY A 284 7.20 -12.31 -8.41
C GLY A 284 6.32 -11.10 -8.07
N ASP A 285 6.92 -10.16 -7.36
CA ASP A 285 6.79 -8.70 -7.51
C ASP A 285 7.88 -8.07 -6.63
N SER A 286 9.04 -7.83 -7.21
CA SER A 286 10.27 -7.52 -6.46
C SER A 286 10.56 -6.02 -6.40
N THR A 287 9.86 -5.30 -5.52
CA THR A 287 10.39 -4.08 -4.85
C THR A 287 9.79 -3.82 -3.46
N SER A 288 9.25 -4.84 -2.80
CA SER A 288 8.77 -4.73 -1.42
C SER A 288 9.69 -5.49 -0.47
N LEU A 289 10.78 -4.83 -0.03
CA LEU A 289 11.71 -5.30 1.00
C LEU A 289 11.08 -5.41 2.42
N HIS A 290 9.75 -5.38 2.54
CA HIS A 290 9.00 -5.43 3.81
C HIS A 290 8.76 -6.85 4.32
N GLY A 291 9.51 -7.82 3.81
CA GLY A 291 9.28 -9.22 4.08
C GLY A 291 10.35 -9.94 4.88
N VAL A 292 11.54 -9.40 5.15
CA VAL A 292 12.60 -10.23 5.78
C VAL A 292 12.26 -10.56 7.24
N VAL A 293 11.53 -11.67 7.44
CA VAL A 293 11.14 -12.23 8.72
C VAL A 293 12.26 -13.14 9.20
N GLY A 294 13.18 -12.55 9.94
CA GLY A 294 14.26 -13.21 10.66
C GLY A 294 15.12 -12.13 11.31
N THR A 295 15.69 -12.41 12.48
CA THR A 295 16.76 -11.55 13.00
C THR A 295 17.94 -11.69 12.03
N PRO A 296 18.26 -10.68 11.19
CA PRO A 296 19.13 -10.82 10.02
C PRO A 296 20.57 -11.23 10.38
N GLY A 297 20.98 -11.06 11.65
CA GLY A 297 22.34 -11.30 12.13
C GLY A 297 22.82 -12.76 12.14
N TYR A 298 22.03 -13.75 11.72
CA TYR A 298 22.45 -15.15 11.59
C TYR A 298 22.32 -15.70 10.17
N MET A 299 21.78 -14.90 9.24
CA MET A 299 21.51 -15.30 7.86
C MET A 299 22.82 -15.48 7.08
N SER A 300 22.89 -16.45 6.17
CA SER A 300 24.07 -16.59 5.32
C SER A 300 24.13 -15.52 4.22
N PRO A 301 25.33 -15.15 3.70
CA PRO A 301 25.48 -14.16 2.64
C PRO A 301 24.64 -14.43 1.39
N GLU A 302 24.51 -15.70 0.99
CA GLU A 302 23.70 -16.13 -0.14
C GLU A 302 22.18 -15.97 0.11
N GLN A 303 21.72 -16.13 1.36
CA GLN A 303 20.35 -15.83 1.75
C GLN A 303 20.10 -14.31 1.80
N ALA A 304 21.05 -13.54 2.36
CA ALA A 304 20.98 -12.09 2.45
C ALA A 304 21.01 -11.40 1.06
N ALA A 305 21.63 -12.04 0.06
CA ALA A 305 21.66 -11.57 -1.32
C ALA A 305 20.40 -11.94 -2.15
N GLY A 306 19.36 -12.49 -1.52
CA GLY A 306 18.14 -12.92 -2.21
C GLY A 306 18.32 -14.17 -3.09
N LYS A 307 19.43 -14.89 -2.97
CA LYS A 307 19.72 -16.13 -3.71
C LYS A 307 19.35 -17.36 -2.88
N SER A 308 18.16 -17.36 -2.27
CA SER A 308 17.70 -18.42 -1.37
C SER A 308 17.66 -19.81 -2.03
N GLN A 309 17.54 -19.88 -3.37
CA GLN A 309 17.64 -21.14 -4.12
C GLN A 309 19.07 -21.73 -4.16
N ALA A 310 20.09 -20.92 -3.90
CA ALA A 310 21.50 -21.34 -3.82
C ALA A 310 21.92 -21.71 -2.38
N ALA A 311 21.03 -21.61 -1.38
CA ALA A 311 21.31 -21.98 0.00
C ALA A 311 21.32 -23.51 0.15
N ASP A 312 22.52 -24.08 0.26
CA ASP A 312 22.78 -25.50 0.51
C ASP A 312 23.09 -25.77 2.00
N GLU A 313 23.57 -26.98 2.32
CA GLU A 313 23.98 -27.39 3.67
C GLU A 313 24.98 -26.43 4.34
N ARG A 314 25.76 -25.68 3.55
CA ARG A 314 26.79 -24.75 4.03
C ARG A 314 26.20 -23.44 4.55
N SER A 315 24.93 -23.15 4.25
CA SER A 315 24.18 -22.04 4.87
C SER A 315 23.93 -22.32 6.36
N ASP A 316 23.59 -23.56 6.71
CA ASP A 316 23.40 -23.97 8.11
C ASP A 316 24.75 -23.92 8.87
N ILE A 317 25.85 -24.30 8.23
CA ILE A 317 27.21 -24.21 8.79
C ILE A 317 27.58 -22.75 9.09
N PHE A 318 27.23 -21.82 8.20
CA PHE A 318 27.43 -20.39 8.45
C PHE A 318 26.64 -19.92 9.68
N SER A 319 25.36 -20.29 9.73
CA SER A 319 24.46 -19.92 10.83
C SER A 319 24.95 -20.47 12.18
N LEU A 320 25.45 -21.72 12.22
CA LEU A 320 26.12 -22.29 13.40
C LEU A 320 27.38 -21.50 13.79
N GLY A 321 28.16 -21.03 12.80
CA GLY A 321 29.30 -20.15 13.03
C GLY A 321 28.91 -18.82 13.67
N MET A 322 27.78 -18.23 13.26
CA MET A 322 27.26 -17.00 13.85
C MET A 322 26.74 -17.22 15.28
N VAL A 323 26.14 -18.38 15.56
CA VAL A 323 25.81 -18.79 16.93
C VAL A 323 27.07 -18.95 17.79
N LEU A 324 28.11 -19.62 17.28
CA LEU A 324 29.41 -19.74 17.97
C LEU A 324 30.04 -18.38 18.26
N PHE A 325 30.05 -17.48 17.27
CA PHE A 325 30.53 -16.11 17.42
C PHE A 325 29.81 -15.38 18.55
N HIS A 326 28.48 -15.47 18.59
CA HIS A 326 27.67 -14.82 19.61
C HIS A 326 27.91 -15.41 21.01
N LEU A 327 27.98 -16.73 21.14
CA LEU A 327 28.30 -17.39 22.41
C LEU A 327 29.66 -16.93 22.97
N LEU A 328 30.67 -16.82 22.11
CA LEU A 328 32.04 -16.45 22.51
C LEU A 328 32.18 -14.96 22.83
N THR A 329 31.53 -14.08 22.08
CA THR A 329 31.72 -12.62 22.18
C THR A 329 30.66 -11.90 22.99
N GLY A 330 29.47 -12.51 23.17
CA GLY A 330 28.31 -11.86 23.76
C GLY A 330 27.60 -10.87 22.84
N ARG A 331 28.02 -10.77 21.56
CA ARG A 331 27.45 -9.85 20.57
C ARG A 331 27.24 -10.54 19.23
N VAL A 332 26.31 -10.03 18.43
CA VAL A 332 26.16 -10.45 17.03
C VAL A 332 27.25 -9.81 16.17
N ALA A 333 27.70 -10.50 15.13
CA ALA A 333 28.83 -10.02 14.31
C ALA A 333 28.52 -8.72 13.54
N PHE A 334 27.24 -8.50 13.20
CA PHE A 334 26.77 -7.32 12.49
C PHE A 334 25.60 -6.71 13.26
N GLU A 335 25.79 -5.50 13.79
CA GLU A 335 24.79 -4.70 14.49
C GLU A 335 24.38 -3.50 13.63
N GLY A 336 23.10 -3.12 13.68
CA GLY A 336 22.53 -1.99 12.92
C GLY A 336 21.07 -2.21 12.56
N GLU A 337 20.52 -1.29 11.77
CA GLU A 337 19.17 -1.39 11.20
C GLU A 337 19.05 -2.61 10.27
N LEU A 338 17.84 -3.15 10.11
CA LEU A 338 17.55 -4.40 9.39
C LEU A 338 18.22 -4.46 8.00
N PHE A 339 18.06 -3.40 7.20
CA PHE A 339 18.63 -3.34 5.85
C PHE A 339 20.17 -3.27 5.86
N ASP A 340 20.76 -2.57 6.83
CA ASP A 340 22.20 -2.44 6.97
C ASP A 340 22.82 -3.79 7.38
N VAL A 341 22.21 -4.52 8.32
CA VAL A 341 22.68 -5.86 8.69
C VAL A 341 22.60 -6.83 7.52
N ILE A 342 21.54 -6.81 6.72
CA ILE A 342 21.42 -7.64 5.50
C ILE A 342 22.51 -7.27 4.49
N CYS A 343 22.71 -5.99 4.23
CA CYS A 343 23.72 -5.52 3.28
C CYS A 343 25.14 -5.89 3.73
N ARG A 344 25.47 -5.68 5.01
CA ARG A 344 26.77 -6.05 5.59
C ARG A 344 26.97 -7.55 5.57
N THR A 345 25.96 -8.35 5.89
CA THR A 345 26.03 -9.81 5.83
C THR A 345 26.27 -10.31 4.40
N ALA A 346 25.65 -9.68 3.39
CA ALA A 346 25.86 -10.03 1.99
C ALA A 346 27.23 -9.59 1.43
N THR A 347 27.81 -8.50 1.96
CA THR A 347 28.96 -7.84 1.32
C THR A 347 30.26 -7.88 2.12
N GLN A 348 30.21 -8.00 3.44
CA GLN A 348 31.37 -7.94 4.35
C GLN A 348 31.72 -9.33 4.89
N ASP A 349 33.00 -9.54 5.23
CA ASP A 349 33.41 -10.72 6.00
C ASP A 349 33.08 -10.50 7.48
N ALA A 350 32.69 -11.56 8.20
CA ALA A 350 32.50 -11.48 9.65
C ALA A 350 33.80 -11.05 10.36
N PRO A 351 33.72 -10.28 11.46
CA PRO A 351 34.89 -9.92 12.24
C PRO A 351 35.57 -11.17 12.79
N ASP A 352 36.88 -11.11 13.00
CA ASP A 352 37.58 -12.17 13.72
C ASP A 352 37.16 -12.14 15.19
N VAL A 353 36.72 -13.27 15.75
CA VAL A 353 36.35 -13.40 17.17
C VAL A 353 37.46 -12.84 18.09
N ARG A 354 38.72 -13.08 17.73
CA ARG A 354 39.88 -12.63 18.51
C ARG A 354 40.12 -11.12 18.47
N SER A 355 39.43 -10.38 17.59
CA SER A 355 39.43 -8.91 17.60
C SER A 355 38.54 -8.33 18.70
N LEU A 356 37.52 -9.07 19.14
CA LEU A 356 36.62 -8.69 20.22
C LEU A 356 36.98 -9.38 21.55
N ARG A 357 37.46 -10.62 21.47
CA ARG A 357 37.82 -11.44 22.64
C ARG A 357 39.15 -12.16 22.40
N ALA A 358 40.25 -11.49 22.75
CA ALA A 358 41.62 -11.91 22.42
C ALA A 358 42.09 -13.19 23.15
N ASP A 359 41.43 -13.55 24.25
CA ASP A 359 41.68 -14.76 25.04
C ASP A 359 41.20 -16.05 24.35
N VAL A 360 40.22 -15.98 23.44
CA VAL A 360 39.69 -17.16 22.73
C VAL A 360 40.79 -17.91 21.99
N SER A 361 40.95 -19.22 22.18
CA SER A 361 42.03 -19.99 21.54
C SER A 361 42.07 -19.81 20.01
N LYS A 362 43.29 -19.80 19.46
CA LYS A 362 43.51 -19.59 18.02
C LYS A 362 42.77 -20.63 17.18
N ASP A 363 42.74 -21.86 17.65
CA ASP A 363 42.13 -22.97 16.93
C ASP A 363 40.60 -22.85 16.94
N LEU A 364 39.97 -22.48 18.06
CA LEU A 364 38.52 -22.24 18.11
C LEU A 364 38.11 -21.00 17.28
N ALA A 365 38.93 -19.94 17.31
CA ALA A 365 38.73 -18.78 16.44
C ALA A 365 38.86 -19.15 14.95
N ALA A 366 39.79 -20.04 14.59
CA ALA A 366 39.93 -20.52 13.22
C ALA A 366 38.70 -21.32 12.76
N ILE A 367 38.14 -22.17 13.63
CA ILE A 367 36.90 -22.90 13.38
C ILE A 367 35.75 -21.91 13.13
N CYS A 368 35.56 -20.94 14.03
CA CYS A 368 34.52 -19.92 13.89
C CYS A 368 34.65 -19.13 12.58
N ASN A 369 35.85 -18.63 12.27
CA ASN A 369 36.13 -17.85 11.06
C ASN A 369 35.95 -18.67 9.77
N ARG A 370 36.18 -19.99 9.83
CA ARG A 370 35.94 -20.88 8.69
C ARG A 370 34.44 -21.10 8.47
N CYS A 371 33.65 -21.24 9.53
CA CYS A 371 32.19 -21.31 9.42
C CYS A 371 31.60 -20.03 8.82
N THR A 372 32.05 -18.86 9.28
CA THR A 372 31.51 -17.55 8.89
C THR A 372 32.17 -16.96 7.63
N ALA A 373 32.88 -17.77 6.83
CA ALA A 373 33.48 -17.33 5.59
C ALA A 373 32.40 -16.92 4.57
N ARG A 374 32.56 -15.75 3.93
CA ARG A 374 31.55 -15.22 3.00
C ARG A 374 31.29 -16.16 1.81
N GLU A 375 32.35 -16.71 1.21
CA GLU A 375 32.23 -17.69 0.11
C GLU A 375 31.91 -19.09 0.64
N PRO A 376 30.80 -19.74 0.20
CA PRO A 376 30.44 -21.08 0.68
C PRO A 376 31.51 -22.14 0.49
N THR A 377 32.30 -22.05 -0.60
CA THR A 377 33.40 -22.99 -0.89
C THR A 377 34.58 -22.89 0.07
N LYS A 378 34.66 -21.82 0.87
CA LYS A 378 35.70 -21.63 1.91
C LYS A 378 35.25 -22.15 3.28
N ARG A 379 33.96 -22.49 3.44
CA ARG A 379 33.41 -23.09 4.66
C ARG A 379 33.76 -24.58 4.73
N TYR A 380 33.38 -25.22 5.81
CA TYR A 380 33.38 -26.68 5.87
C TYR A 380 32.44 -27.25 4.80
N ALA A 381 32.83 -28.36 4.18
CA ALA A 381 32.01 -28.94 3.12
C ALA A 381 30.73 -29.59 3.67
N SER A 382 30.75 -30.01 4.94
CA SER A 382 29.63 -30.63 5.66
C SER A 382 29.69 -30.32 7.17
N ALA A 383 28.56 -30.49 7.87
CA ALA A 383 28.51 -30.36 9.34
C ALA A 383 29.39 -31.40 10.05
N ARG A 384 29.67 -32.55 9.42
CA ARG A 384 30.60 -33.57 9.91
C ARG A 384 32.02 -33.05 10.02
N GLU A 385 32.51 -32.34 9.01
CA GLU A 385 33.86 -31.77 9.05
C GLU A 385 34.01 -30.71 10.15
N LEU A 386 32.97 -29.88 10.36
CA LEU A 386 32.92 -28.94 11.47
C LEU A 386 32.98 -29.68 12.82
N LEU A 387 32.17 -30.73 12.97
CA LEU A 387 32.14 -31.54 14.19
C LEU A 387 33.51 -32.17 14.48
N ASP A 388 34.15 -32.75 13.47
CA ASP A 388 35.47 -33.38 13.62
C ASP A 388 36.54 -32.36 14.08
N ASP A 389 36.50 -31.13 13.58
CA ASP A 389 37.42 -30.05 14.01
C ASP A 389 37.14 -29.58 15.45
N ILE A 390 35.87 -29.44 15.85
CA ILE A 390 35.51 -29.10 17.24
C ILE A 390 35.94 -30.23 18.20
N GLU A 391 35.73 -31.50 17.83
CA GLU A 391 36.14 -32.65 18.65
C GLU A 391 37.67 -32.81 18.74
N ARG A 392 38.42 -32.44 17.69
CA ARG A 392 39.90 -32.36 17.75
C ARG A 392 40.35 -31.26 18.71
N TRP A 393 39.77 -30.07 18.61
CA TRP A 393 40.06 -28.97 19.51
C TRP A 393 39.80 -29.34 20.98
N ARG A 394 38.66 -29.99 21.27
CA ARG A 394 38.33 -30.49 22.62
C ARG A 394 39.35 -31.50 23.17
N ARG A 395 39.98 -32.30 22.30
CA ARG A 395 41.02 -33.27 22.66
C ARG A 395 42.43 -32.69 22.69
N GLY A 396 42.60 -31.41 22.34
CA GLY A 396 43.92 -30.78 22.18
C GLY A 396 44.70 -31.29 20.96
N GLU A 397 44.01 -31.86 19.98
CA GLU A 397 44.59 -32.34 18.72
C GLU A 397 44.65 -31.21 17.67
N PRO A 398 45.59 -31.25 16.72
CA PRO A 398 45.65 -30.26 15.65
C PRO A 398 44.36 -30.22 14.81
N THR A 399 43.73 -29.04 14.74
CA THR A 399 42.56 -28.76 13.91
C THR A 399 42.94 -28.57 12.45
N HIS A 400 42.03 -28.91 11.52
CA HIS A 400 42.23 -28.65 10.09
C HIS A 400 42.07 -27.17 9.75
N ALA A 401 41.21 -26.45 10.47
CA ALA A 401 41.22 -24.98 10.45
C ALA A 401 42.49 -24.45 11.13
N ARG A 402 43.38 -23.81 10.35
CA ARG A 402 44.55 -23.09 10.87
C ARG A 402 44.24 -21.60 10.97
N TYR A 403 44.51 -21.01 12.13
CA TYR A 403 44.38 -19.57 12.32
C TYR A 403 45.42 -18.82 11.48
N GLU A 404 44.99 -18.12 10.43
CA GLU A 404 45.85 -17.24 9.64
C GLU A 404 45.75 -15.81 10.17
N SER A 405 46.84 -15.30 10.76
CA SER A 405 46.93 -13.90 11.21
C SER A 405 46.58 -12.92 10.07
N PRO A 406 45.85 -11.81 10.35
CA PRO A 406 45.53 -10.78 9.35
C PRO A 406 46.74 -10.26 8.57
N MET A 407 47.93 -10.18 9.21
CA MET A 407 49.19 -9.79 8.56
C MET A 407 49.74 -10.84 7.59
N VAL A 408 49.46 -12.13 7.83
CA VAL A 408 49.86 -13.26 6.96
C VAL A 408 48.96 -13.33 5.72
N ARG A 409 47.68 -12.96 5.85
CA ARG A 409 46.70 -12.89 4.76
C ARG A 409 47.03 -11.79 3.73
N ALA A 410 47.54 -10.65 4.21
CA ALA A 410 47.99 -9.55 3.37
C ALA A 410 49.30 -9.87 2.62
N THR A 411 50.23 -10.57 3.26
CA THR A 411 51.53 -10.94 2.67
C THR A 411 51.44 -12.09 1.66
N ARG A 412 50.51 -13.04 1.81
CA ARG A 412 50.31 -14.15 0.85
C ARG A 412 49.74 -13.69 -0.51
N ARG A 413 48.83 -12.71 -0.51
CA ARG A 413 48.32 -12.05 -1.75
C ARG A 413 49.41 -11.26 -2.47
N PHE A 414 50.41 -10.77 -1.73
CA PHE A 414 51.56 -10.03 -2.26
C PHE A 414 52.66 -10.95 -2.84
N ILE A 415 52.81 -12.18 -2.33
CA ILE A 415 53.91 -13.10 -2.69
C ILE A 415 53.55 -14.09 -3.83
N ALA A 416 52.26 -14.40 -4.05
CA ALA A 416 51.82 -15.33 -5.09
C ALA A 416 51.92 -14.79 -6.54
N SER A 417 52.19 -13.49 -6.75
CA SER A 417 52.15 -12.85 -8.07
C SER A 417 53.51 -12.63 -8.75
N ARG A 418 54.65 -12.89 -8.07
CA ARG A 418 55.98 -12.48 -8.58
C ARG A 418 57.02 -13.57 -8.87
N ARG A 419 56.89 -14.82 -8.39
CA ARG A 419 57.99 -15.82 -8.50
C ARG A 419 57.92 -16.83 -9.65
N SER A 420 56.76 -17.07 -10.27
CA SER A 420 56.62 -18.05 -11.38
C SER A 420 56.81 -17.47 -12.79
N ARG A 421 56.82 -16.13 -12.96
CA ARG A 421 56.82 -15.51 -14.29
C ARG A 421 58.21 -15.20 -14.86
N ALA A 422 59.23 -15.03 -14.02
CA ALA A 422 60.55 -14.60 -14.51
C ALA A 422 61.41 -15.75 -15.09
N LEU A 423 61.23 -16.99 -14.61
CA LEU A 423 62.08 -18.12 -14.99
C LEU A 423 61.55 -18.95 -16.18
N ALA A 424 60.23 -18.94 -16.43
CA ALA A 424 59.61 -19.63 -17.56
C ALA A 424 59.72 -18.86 -18.90
N LEU A 425 59.81 -17.53 -18.84
CA LEU A 425 59.85 -16.67 -20.03
C LEU A 425 61.15 -16.82 -20.84
N LEU A 426 62.29 -17.00 -20.18
CA LEU A 426 63.61 -17.08 -20.84
C LEU A 426 63.85 -18.40 -21.59
N SER A 427 63.23 -19.49 -21.17
CA SER A 427 63.40 -20.84 -21.76
C SER A 427 62.40 -21.11 -22.90
N ILE A 428 61.22 -20.50 -22.86
CA ILE A 428 60.18 -20.63 -23.90
C ILE A 428 60.49 -19.77 -25.13
N LEU A 429 61.10 -18.58 -24.95
CA LEU A 429 61.45 -17.66 -26.04
C LEU A 429 62.42 -18.26 -27.08
N ALA A 430 63.33 -19.13 -26.65
CA ALA A 430 64.31 -19.76 -27.53
C ALA A 430 63.75 -20.93 -28.37
N LEU A 431 62.76 -21.65 -27.85
CA LEU A 431 62.13 -22.80 -28.52
C LEU A 431 60.96 -22.41 -29.43
N VAL A 432 60.23 -21.34 -29.07
CA VAL A 432 59.11 -20.82 -29.87
C VAL A 432 59.59 -20.22 -31.20
N ALA A 433 60.69 -19.48 -31.21
CA ALA A 433 61.18 -18.80 -32.43
C ALA A 433 61.47 -19.75 -33.60
N ALA A 434 61.97 -20.96 -33.32
CA ALA A 434 62.32 -21.96 -34.34
C ALA A 434 61.12 -22.76 -34.86
N PHE A 435 60.12 -23.03 -34.01
CA PHE A 435 58.89 -23.73 -34.40
C PHE A 435 57.91 -22.79 -35.11
N THR A 436 57.91 -21.50 -34.75
CA THR A 436 57.00 -20.52 -35.36
C THR A 436 57.27 -20.28 -36.84
N THR A 437 58.51 -20.28 -37.33
CA THR A 437 58.77 -19.85 -38.72
C THR A 437 58.25 -20.83 -39.78
N LEU A 438 58.39 -22.13 -39.54
CA LEU A 438 57.89 -23.18 -40.44
C LEU A 438 56.38 -23.39 -40.31
N HIS A 439 55.85 -23.35 -39.09
CA HIS A 439 54.42 -23.49 -38.88
C HIS A 439 53.66 -22.24 -39.35
N TRP A 440 54.28 -21.05 -39.28
CA TRP A 440 53.71 -19.78 -39.74
C TRP A 440 53.45 -19.75 -41.25
N GLN A 441 54.32 -20.28 -42.10
CA GLN A 441 54.06 -20.24 -43.56
C GLN A 441 52.88 -21.11 -44.01
N ASN A 442 52.74 -22.33 -43.46
CA ASN A 442 51.59 -23.20 -43.78
C ASN A 442 50.33 -22.77 -43.03
N SER A 443 50.48 -22.35 -41.77
CA SER A 443 49.35 -21.81 -41.00
C SER A 443 48.84 -20.51 -41.61
N LEU A 444 49.67 -19.64 -42.20
CA LEU A 444 49.22 -18.40 -42.85
C LEU A 444 48.32 -18.65 -44.07
N ARG A 445 48.55 -19.71 -44.86
CA ARG A 445 47.71 -20.02 -46.03
C ARG A 445 46.37 -20.62 -45.62
N GLU A 446 46.39 -21.60 -44.70
CA GLU A 446 45.16 -22.17 -44.14
C GLU A 446 44.39 -21.12 -43.32
N GLN A 447 45.09 -20.30 -42.55
CA GLN A 447 44.51 -19.15 -41.87
C GLN A 447 43.96 -18.15 -42.86
N LEU A 448 44.57 -17.86 -44.02
CA LEU A 448 44.00 -16.89 -44.96
C LEU A 448 42.69 -17.38 -45.58
N ILE A 449 42.59 -18.67 -45.93
CA ILE A 449 41.36 -19.29 -46.46
C ILE A 449 40.30 -19.39 -45.35
N GLU A 450 40.68 -19.89 -44.18
CA GLU A 450 39.81 -19.94 -42.99
C GLU A 450 39.35 -18.54 -42.58
N THR A 451 40.24 -17.55 -42.58
CA THR A 451 39.91 -16.18 -42.18
C THR A 451 38.98 -15.56 -43.20
N LYS A 452 39.22 -15.70 -44.51
CA LYS A 452 38.28 -15.19 -45.53
C LYS A 452 36.89 -15.84 -45.45
N ILE A 453 36.82 -17.17 -45.32
CA ILE A 453 35.53 -17.88 -45.21
C ILE A 453 34.87 -17.55 -43.88
N ASN A 454 35.59 -17.53 -42.76
CA ASN A 454 35.02 -17.23 -41.45
C ASN A 454 34.68 -15.74 -41.29
N ASP A 455 35.42 -14.83 -41.91
CA ASP A 455 35.10 -13.39 -41.94
C ASP A 455 33.82 -13.17 -42.74
N TYR A 456 33.64 -13.86 -43.87
CA TYR A 456 32.38 -13.87 -44.61
C TYR A 456 31.22 -14.46 -43.80
N LEU A 457 31.43 -15.62 -43.16
CA LEU A 457 30.39 -16.28 -42.36
C LEU A 457 30.05 -15.50 -41.06
N ARG A 458 30.97 -14.64 -40.60
CA ARG A 458 30.79 -13.72 -39.47
C ARG A 458 30.38 -12.32 -39.90
N SER A 459 30.26 -12.07 -41.21
CA SER A 459 29.91 -10.76 -41.73
C SER A 459 28.53 -10.36 -41.21
N ASP A 460 28.45 -9.09 -40.83
CA ASP A 460 27.19 -8.50 -40.39
C ASP A 460 26.28 -8.26 -41.60
N SER A 461 24.96 -8.26 -41.39
CA SER A 461 23.98 -8.27 -42.47
C SER A 461 24.11 -7.08 -43.43
N SER A 462 24.62 -5.94 -42.95
CA SER A 462 24.87 -4.73 -43.76
C SER A 462 26.09 -4.81 -44.68
N GLN A 463 27.04 -5.71 -44.42
CA GLN A 463 28.27 -5.89 -45.21
C GLN A 463 28.19 -7.09 -46.14
N LEU A 464 27.14 -7.90 -46.02
CA LEU A 464 26.96 -9.13 -46.79
C LEU A 464 27.03 -8.94 -48.31
N PRO A 465 26.43 -7.92 -48.94
CA PRO A 465 26.50 -7.76 -50.40
C PRO A 465 27.93 -7.51 -50.91
N GLU A 466 28.68 -6.64 -50.21
CA GLU A 466 30.08 -6.34 -50.56
C GLU A 466 30.99 -7.54 -50.34
N GLN A 467 30.81 -8.26 -49.22
CA GLN A 467 31.59 -9.46 -48.91
C GLN A 467 31.24 -10.63 -49.83
N LEU A 468 29.97 -10.77 -50.24
CA LEU A 468 29.55 -11.75 -51.23
C LEU A 468 30.23 -11.50 -52.58
N SER A 469 30.39 -10.23 -52.99
CA SER A 469 31.19 -9.89 -54.18
C SER A 469 32.65 -10.31 -54.03
N ILE A 470 33.27 -10.06 -52.88
CA ILE A 470 34.67 -10.44 -52.59
C ILE A 470 34.86 -11.97 -52.61
N ILE A 471 33.87 -12.71 -52.09
CA ILE A 471 33.85 -14.17 -52.12
C ILE A 471 33.70 -14.67 -53.56
N HIS A 472 32.79 -14.08 -54.36
CA HIS A 472 32.64 -14.42 -55.77
C HIS A 472 33.92 -14.19 -56.58
N ASP A 473 34.67 -13.11 -56.32
CA ASP A 473 35.95 -12.83 -56.99
C ASP A 473 37.05 -13.85 -56.63
N SER A 474 36.97 -14.44 -55.44
CA SER A 474 37.92 -15.45 -54.95
C SER A 474 37.40 -16.89 -55.08
N LEU A 475 36.24 -17.08 -55.70
CA LEU A 475 35.49 -18.35 -55.68
C LEU A 475 36.31 -19.55 -56.18
N PRO A 476 37.10 -19.49 -57.26
CA PRO A 476 37.87 -20.65 -57.75
C PRO A 476 38.88 -21.21 -56.73
N LEU A 477 39.35 -20.39 -55.79
CA LEU A 477 40.27 -20.80 -54.72
C LEU A 477 39.54 -21.35 -53.50
N LEU A 478 38.31 -20.88 -53.23
CA LEU A 478 37.54 -21.18 -52.03
C LEU A 478 36.49 -22.29 -52.23
N GLU A 479 36.08 -22.53 -53.48
CA GLU A 479 35.00 -23.45 -53.86
C GLU A 479 35.14 -24.86 -53.26
N PRO A 480 36.31 -25.54 -53.27
CA PRO A 480 36.41 -26.90 -52.72
C PRO A 480 36.08 -26.97 -51.22
N GLU A 481 36.44 -25.94 -50.47
CA GLU A 481 36.18 -25.88 -49.03
C GLU A 481 34.77 -25.35 -48.72
N LEU A 482 34.22 -24.44 -49.54
CA LEU A 482 32.84 -23.98 -49.45
C LEU A 482 31.83 -25.11 -49.71
N THR A 483 32.03 -25.89 -50.78
CA THR A 483 31.16 -27.05 -51.11
C THR A 483 31.21 -28.11 -50.02
N LYS A 484 32.42 -28.45 -49.54
CA LYS A 484 32.59 -29.40 -48.44
C LYS A 484 31.92 -28.97 -47.13
N ARG A 485 31.92 -27.66 -46.84
CA ARG A 485 31.20 -27.10 -45.69
C ARG A 485 29.71 -27.04 -45.91
N PHE A 486 29.27 -26.74 -47.13
CA PHE A 486 27.87 -26.74 -47.51
C PHE A 486 27.23 -28.13 -47.38
N ASP A 487 27.91 -29.18 -47.86
CA ASP A 487 27.45 -30.57 -47.74
C ASP A 487 27.32 -31.04 -46.27
N ARG A 488 28.09 -30.43 -45.37
CA ARG A 488 28.08 -30.70 -43.93
C ARG A 488 27.18 -29.73 -43.15
N ALA A 489 26.70 -28.67 -43.79
CA ALA A 489 25.93 -27.64 -43.12
C ALA A 489 24.54 -28.17 -42.78
N THR A 490 24.16 -28.01 -41.52
CA THR A 490 22.80 -28.31 -41.07
C THR A 490 21.80 -27.38 -41.75
N VAL A 491 20.70 -27.98 -42.22
CA VAL A 491 19.55 -27.27 -42.79
C VAL A 491 19.01 -26.25 -41.80
N GLY A 492 18.73 -25.03 -42.26
CA GLY A 492 18.17 -23.95 -41.46
C GLY A 492 19.20 -23.11 -40.69
N SER A 493 20.49 -23.16 -41.07
CA SER A 493 21.53 -22.37 -40.41
C SER A 493 21.90 -21.12 -41.23
N ARG A 494 22.16 -19.99 -40.57
CA ARG A 494 22.66 -18.75 -41.21
C ARG A 494 23.90 -19.02 -42.06
N HIS A 495 24.80 -19.88 -41.57
CA HIS A 495 25.98 -20.33 -42.32
C HIS A 495 25.59 -21.11 -43.57
N GLY A 496 24.62 -22.03 -43.47
CA GLY A 496 24.07 -22.75 -44.62
C GLY A 496 23.48 -21.81 -45.66
N LEU A 497 22.71 -20.79 -45.25
CA LEU A 497 22.19 -19.76 -46.15
C LEU A 497 23.32 -19.02 -46.90
N LEU A 498 24.32 -18.53 -46.19
CA LEU A 498 25.46 -17.81 -46.78
C LEU A 498 26.31 -18.68 -47.71
N LEU A 499 26.46 -19.97 -47.38
CA LEU A 499 27.16 -20.95 -48.21
C LEU A 499 26.38 -21.24 -49.50
N VAL A 500 25.07 -21.48 -49.42
CA VAL A 500 24.21 -21.65 -50.61
C VAL A 500 24.30 -20.43 -51.50
N LEU A 501 24.20 -19.22 -50.93
CA LEU A 501 24.25 -17.98 -51.69
C LEU A 501 25.58 -17.80 -52.43
N SER A 502 26.71 -18.14 -51.80
CA SER A 502 28.03 -18.06 -52.43
C SER A 502 28.23 -19.04 -53.60
N LEU A 503 27.46 -20.14 -53.62
CA LEU A 503 27.53 -21.19 -54.64
C LEU A 503 26.41 -21.08 -55.69
N LEU A 504 25.30 -20.41 -55.37
CA LEU A 504 24.09 -20.35 -56.21
C LEU A 504 24.37 -19.77 -57.61
N ARG A 505 25.36 -18.88 -57.73
CA ARG A 505 25.76 -18.26 -59.00
C ARG A 505 26.41 -19.25 -59.97
N THR A 506 27.13 -20.25 -59.46
CA THR A 506 27.80 -21.28 -60.27
C THR A 506 27.04 -22.61 -60.30
N HIS A 507 26.20 -22.86 -59.30
CA HIS A 507 25.41 -24.08 -59.10
C HIS A 507 23.92 -23.73 -58.90
N PRO A 508 23.19 -23.37 -59.98
CA PRO A 508 21.80 -22.91 -59.90
C PRO A 508 20.80 -23.97 -59.41
N GLU A 509 21.16 -25.25 -59.44
CA GLU A 509 20.38 -26.36 -58.89
C GLU A 509 20.12 -26.24 -57.38
N TYR A 510 20.86 -25.39 -56.67
CA TYR A 510 20.64 -25.13 -55.24
C TYR A 510 19.51 -24.11 -54.96
N ALA A 511 18.76 -23.65 -55.97
CA ALA A 511 17.69 -22.66 -55.81
C ALA A 511 16.57 -23.07 -54.83
N GLU A 512 16.07 -24.31 -54.92
CA GLU A 512 15.07 -24.82 -53.96
C GLU A 512 15.60 -24.83 -52.54
N ARG A 513 16.87 -25.24 -52.38
CA ARG A 513 17.52 -25.24 -51.09
C ARG A 513 17.72 -23.82 -50.56
N CYS A 514 18.04 -22.87 -51.43
CA CYS A 514 18.18 -21.46 -51.09
C CYS A 514 16.86 -20.88 -50.54
N VAL A 515 15.72 -21.15 -51.20
CA VAL A 515 14.42 -20.68 -50.72
C VAL A 515 14.07 -21.32 -49.37
N ALA A 516 14.35 -22.61 -49.21
CA ALA A 516 14.12 -23.31 -47.95
C ALA A 516 14.96 -22.74 -46.78
N GLU A 517 16.21 -22.34 -47.04
CA GLU A 517 17.05 -21.67 -46.05
C GLU A 517 16.58 -20.22 -45.79
N LEU A 518 16.17 -19.50 -46.84
CA LEU A 518 15.70 -18.12 -46.77
C LEU A 518 14.42 -17.96 -45.93
N LEU A 519 13.46 -18.88 -46.07
CA LEU A 519 12.22 -18.89 -45.26
C LEU A 519 12.47 -19.16 -43.77
N ARG A 520 13.66 -19.68 -43.43
CA ARG A 520 14.11 -19.93 -42.06
C ARG A 520 15.10 -18.87 -41.56
N ALA A 521 15.48 -17.93 -42.43
CA ALA A 521 16.48 -16.92 -42.12
C ALA A 521 15.97 -15.94 -41.05
N ALA A 522 16.93 -15.30 -40.38
CA ALA A 522 16.64 -14.15 -39.54
C ALA A 522 16.13 -12.99 -40.44
N PRO A 523 15.19 -12.17 -39.96
CA PRO A 523 14.60 -11.09 -40.76
C PRO A 523 15.62 -10.08 -41.35
N ASP A 524 16.69 -9.76 -40.63
CA ASP A 524 17.73 -8.83 -41.10
C ASP A 524 18.55 -9.41 -42.26
N ASP A 525 18.90 -10.68 -42.18
CA ASP A 525 19.58 -11.40 -43.28
C ASP A 525 18.63 -11.57 -44.48
N PHE A 526 17.35 -11.85 -44.22
CA PHE A 526 16.32 -11.99 -45.24
C PHE A 526 16.20 -10.73 -46.12
N VAL A 527 16.06 -9.55 -45.51
CA VAL A 527 15.93 -8.28 -46.25
C VAL A 527 17.22 -7.92 -46.98
N ALA A 528 18.39 -8.15 -46.37
CA ALA A 528 19.68 -7.80 -46.98
C ALA A 528 20.01 -8.66 -48.21
N LEU A 529 19.60 -9.93 -48.21
CA LEU A 529 19.98 -10.92 -49.23
C LEU A 529 18.93 -11.10 -50.33
N LEU A 530 17.69 -10.64 -50.10
CA LEU A 530 16.61 -10.68 -51.09
C LEU A 530 16.96 -9.99 -52.41
N GLY A 531 17.71 -8.87 -52.35
CA GLY A 531 18.15 -8.13 -53.53
C GLY A 531 19.10 -8.92 -54.43
N GLU A 532 19.98 -9.74 -53.84
CA GLU A 532 20.96 -10.57 -54.55
C GLU A 532 20.32 -11.77 -55.27
N LEU A 533 19.10 -12.13 -54.86
CA LEU A 533 18.34 -13.24 -55.44
C LEU A 533 17.50 -12.84 -56.66
N ALA A 534 17.43 -11.54 -56.97
CA ALA A 534 16.59 -11.02 -58.05
C ALA A 534 17.00 -11.52 -59.44
N ASP A 535 18.28 -11.85 -59.64
CA ASP A 535 18.82 -12.31 -60.92
C ASP A 535 18.58 -13.80 -61.20
N ASN A 536 18.09 -14.57 -60.21
CA ASN A 536 17.77 -15.99 -60.38
C ASN A 536 16.29 -16.17 -60.75
N SER A 537 16.03 -16.53 -62.01
CA SER A 537 14.68 -16.67 -62.56
C SER A 537 13.82 -17.78 -61.94
N GLN A 538 14.40 -18.70 -61.15
CA GLN A 538 13.66 -19.78 -60.49
C GLN A 538 13.06 -19.35 -59.13
N ILE A 539 13.71 -18.41 -58.43
CA ILE A 539 13.35 -18.03 -57.05
C ILE A 539 11.93 -17.45 -56.93
N PRO A 540 11.47 -16.51 -57.79
CA PRO A 540 10.12 -15.97 -57.69
C PRO A 540 9.02 -17.02 -57.89
N ASN A 541 9.24 -18.00 -58.79
CA ASN A 541 8.28 -19.08 -59.04
C ASN A 541 8.14 -20.00 -57.83
N ILE A 542 9.25 -20.33 -57.16
CA ILE A 542 9.26 -21.17 -55.95
C ILE A 542 8.56 -20.45 -54.79
N LEU A 543 8.79 -19.15 -54.62
CA LEU A 543 8.11 -18.34 -53.59
C LEU A 543 6.61 -18.22 -53.85
N SER A 544 6.19 -18.03 -55.11
CA SER A 544 4.78 -17.98 -55.49
C SER A 544 4.05 -19.30 -55.22
N ALA A 545 4.69 -20.43 -55.55
CA ALA A 545 4.17 -21.75 -55.21
C ALA A 545 4.04 -21.95 -53.69
N THR A 546 5.03 -21.48 -52.93
CA THR A 546 5.03 -21.55 -51.45
C THR A 546 3.86 -20.77 -50.84
N CYS A 547 3.52 -19.60 -51.38
CA CYS A 547 2.37 -18.80 -50.89
C CYS A 547 1.03 -19.51 -51.08
N SER A 548 0.89 -20.30 -52.14
CA SER A 548 -0.37 -20.94 -52.54
C SER A 548 -0.55 -22.35 -51.97
N ASP A 549 0.48 -22.90 -51.31
CA ASP A 549 0.47 -24.26 -50.78
C ASP A 549 -0.06 -24.29 -49.33
N GLU A 550 -1.29 -24.79 -49.15
CA GLU A 550 -1.92 -24.92 -47.83
C GLU A 550 -1.20 -25.92 -46.90
N ALA A 551 -0.33 -26.79 -47.41
CA ALA A 551 0.48 -27.68 -46.59
C ALA A 551 1.67 -26.96 -45.93
N VAL A 552 1.98 -25.73 -46.36
CA VAL A 552 3.06 -24.90 -45.81
C VAL A 552 2.53 -24.05 -44.65
N SER A 553 3.32 -23.97 -43.57
CA SER A 553 2.94 -23.20 -42.37
C SER A 553 2.62 -21.73 -42.69
N ASP A 554 1.65 -21.14 -41.99
CA ASP A 554 1.24 -19.73 -42.10
C ASP A 554 2.43 -18.76 -42.07
N ARG A 555 3.41 -19.04 -41.20
CA ARG A 555 4.68 -18.30 -41.11
C ARG A 555 5.43 -18.27 -42.44
N SER A 556 5.74 -19.44 -43.00
CA SER A 556 6.46 -19.54 -44.28
C SER A 556 5.68 -18.93 -45.45
N ARG A 557 4.35 -19.03 -45.46
CA ARG A 557 3.51 -18.37 -46.48
C ARG A 557 3.57 -16.85 -46.36
N CYS A 558 3.48 -16.31 -45.14
CA CYS A 558 3.60 -14.87 -44.90
C CYS A 558 5.00 -14.32 -45.25
N ILE A 559 6.07 -15.06 -44.93
CA ILE A 559 7.44 -14.68 -45.28
C ILE A 559 7.65 -14.73 -46.80
N ALA A 560 7.15 -15.77 -47.47
CA ALA A 560 7.21 -15.88 -48.94
C ALA A 560 6.47 -14.71 -49.62
N TYR A 561 5.33 -14.29 -49.07
CA TYR A 561 4.60 -13.12 -49.55
C TYR A 561 5.39 -11.80 -49.33
N CYS A 562 6.04 -11.65 -48.17
CA CYS A 562 6.95 -10.52 -47.91
C CYS A 562 8.13 -10.49 -48.91
N ALA A 563 8.66 -11.66 -49.32
CA ALA A 563 9.70 -11.73 -50.34
C ALA A 563 9.21 -11.29 -51.74
N LEU A 564 8.04 -11.79 -52.17
CA LEU A 564 7.47 -11.47 -53.48
C LEU A 564 7.12 -9.99 -53.63
N THR A 565 6.54 -9.39 -52.58
CA THR A 565 6.26 -7.95 -52.54
C THR A 565 7.54 -7.12 -52.63
N HIS A 566 8.63 -7.55 -52.00
CA HIS A 566 9.93 -6.90 -52.08
C HIS A 566 10.57 -7.03 -53.48
N LEU A 567 10.49 -8.21 -54.10
CA LEU A 567 10.98 -8.49 -55.46
C LEU A 567 10.14 -7.84 -56.57
N ARG A 568 9.05 -7.13 -56.21
CA ARG A 568 8.16 -6.40 -57.13
C ARG A 568 7.55 -7.27 -58.24
N GLN A 569 7.29 -8.55 -57.97
CA GLN A 569 6.66 -9.46 -58.92
C GLN A 569 5.29 -9.96 -58.39
N HIS A 570 4.22 -9.36 -58.93
CA HIS A 570 2.79 -9.76 -58.85
C HIS A 570 1.96 -9.52 -57.56
N ASP A 571 0.63 -9.65 -57.74
CA ASP A 571 -0.54 -9.05 -57.08
C ASP A 571 -0.62 -8.99 -55.53
N THR A 572 -1.04 -7.82 -55.04
CA THR A 572 -1.35 -7.50 -53.63
C THR A 572 -2.62 -8.18 -53.07
N HIS A 573 -3.26 -9.08 -53.82
CA HIS A 573 -4.61 -9.59 -53.50
C HIS A 573 -4.66 -10.97 -52.83
N LEU A 574 -3.52 -11.59 -52.51
CA LEU A 574 -3.45 -13.04 -52.20
C LEU A 574 -3.50 -13.44 -50.71
N LEU A 575 -3.36 -12.53 -49.73
CA LEU A 575 -3.40 -12.87 -48.30
C LEU A 575 -4.44 -12.06 -47.54
N SER A 576 -5.23 -12.72 -46.69
CA SER A 576 -6.19 -12.04 -45.82
C SER A 576 -5.49 -11.34 -44.66
N SER A 577 -5.98 -10.17 -44.23
CA SER A 577 -5.46 -9.45 -43.05
C SER A 577 -5.46 -10.33 -41.80
N ARG A 578 -6.40 -11.28 -41.73
CA ARG A 578 -6.56 -12.24 -40.65
C ARG A 578 -5.45 -13.28 -40.58
N GLU A 579 -4.98 -13.81 -41.70
CA GLU A 579 -3.86 -14.77 -41.75
C GLU A 579 -2.55 -14.10 -41.31
N VAL A 580 -2.31 -12.87 -41.79
CA VAL A 580 -1.15 -12.07 -41.41
C VAL A 580 -1.18 -11.74 -39.92
N LEU A 581 -2.33 -11.36 -39.38
CA LEU A 581 -2.48 -11.09 -37.96
C LEU A 581 -2.29 -12.36 -37.11
N THR A 582 -2.85 -13.49 -37.54
CA THR A 582 -2.70 -14.78 -36.82
C THR A 582 -1.23 -15.18 -36.72
N TRP A 583 -0.48 -15.01 -37.81
CA TRP A 583 0.97 -15.22 -37.82
C TRP A 583 1.71 -14.25 -36.90
N LEU A 584 1.46 -12.93 -37.00
CA LEU A 584 2.09 -11.93 -36.14
C LEU A 584 1.81 -12.16 -34.65
N MET A 585 0.61 -12.62 -34.32
CA MET A 585 0.22 -12.99 -32.97
C MET A 585 0.84 -14.31 -32.50
N ALA A 586 1.41 -15.13 -33.39
CA ALA A 586 2.18 -16.33 -33.06
C ALA A 586 3.70 -16.09 -32.99
N GLU A 587 4.23 -15.06 -33.65
CA GLU A 587 5.67 -14.78 -33.75
C GLU A 587 6.29 -14.26 -32.43
N GLU A 588 7.59 -14.45 -32.21
CA GLU A 588 8.26 -13.93 -31.01
C GLU A 588 8.32 -12.40 -31.00
N ILE A 589 8.09 -11.80 -29.81
CA ILE A 589 8.02 -10.34 -29.63
C ILE A 589 9.30 -9.64 -30.13
N GLY A 590 10.47 -10.27 -29.94
CA GLY A 590 11.76 -9.74 -30.39
C GLY A 590 11.93 -9.70 -31.92
N ALA A 591 11.19 -10.52 -32.68
CA ALA A 591 11.27 -10.57 -34.14
C ALA A 591 10.38 -9.51 -34.83
N LEU A 592 9.34 -9.02 -34.14
CA LEU A 592 8.36 -8.08 -34.69
C LEU A 592 8.96 -6.78 -35.27
N PRO A 593 9.94 -6.10 -34.62
CA PRO A 593 10.58 -4.89 -35.16
C PRO A 593 11.15 -5.05 -36.57
N HIS A 594 11.67 -6.23 -36.88
CA HIS A 594 12.35 -6.48 -38.13
C HIS A 594 11.39 -6.65 -39.31
N TRP A 595 10.16 -7.12 -39.05
CA TRP A 595 9.11 -7.27 -40.06
C TRP A 595 8.42 -5.95 -40.43
N SER A 596 8.68 -4.87 -39.67
CA SER A 596 8.06 -3.56 -39.87
C SER A 596 8.22 -3.01 -41.29
N ARG A 597 9.42 -3.15 -41.88
CA ARG A 597 9.76 -2.63 -43.21
C ARG A 597 9.03 -3.35 -44.35
N THR A 598 8.80 -4.64 -44.20
CA THR A 598 8.12 -5.48 -45.20
C THR A 598 6.59 -5.40 -45.08
N LEU A 599 6.07 -5.17 -43.88
CA LEU A 599 4.63 -5.16 -43.60
C LEU A 599 3.96 -3.79 -43.76
N VAL A 600 4.70 -2.73 -44.10
CA VAL A 600 4.14 -1.38 -44.37
C VAL A 600 3.00 -1.43 -45.39
N VAL A 601 3.09 -2.33 -46.38
CA VAL A 601 2.09 -2.47 -47.46
C VAL A 601 0.72 -2.92 -46.93
N CYS A 602 0.67 -3.64 -45.82
CA CYS A 602 -0.56 -4.19 -45.22
C CYS A 602 -0.98 -3.48 -43.93
N ARG A 603 -0.23 -2.47 -43.47
CA ARG A 603 -0.41 -1.86 -42.14
C ARG A 603 -1.84 -1.34 -41.90
N ASP A 604 -2.41 -0.64 -42.88
CA ASP A 604 -3.71 0.04 -42.72
C ASP A 604 -4.87 -0.96 -42.68
N ALA A 605 -4.70 -2.13 -43.33
CA ALA A 605 -5.67 -3.22 -43.29
C ALA A 605 -5.66 -3.98 -41.95
N LEU A 606 -4.57 -3.90 -41.16
CA LEU A 606 -4.42 -4.59 -39.86
C LEU A 606 -4.93 -3.77 -38.66
N LEU A 607 -5.07 -2.44 -38.82
CA LEU A 607 -5.38 -1.52 -37.72
C LEU A 607 -6.69 -1.82 -36.97
N PRO A 608 -7.83 -2.13 -37.64
CA PRO A 608 -9.09 -2.39 -36.95
C PRO A 608 -9.00 -3.62 -36.02
N ASP A 609 -8.41 -4.71 -36.49
CA ASP A 609 -8.29 -5.96 -35.74
C ASP A 609 -7.29 -5.82 -34.57
N LEU A 610 -6.19 -5.08 -34.77
CA LEU A 610 -5.22 -4.80 -33.71
C LEU A 610 -5.82 -3.98 -32.56
N ARG A 611 -6.74 -3.05 -32.83
CA ARG A 611 -7.47 -2.30 -31.79
C ARG A 611 -8.33 -3.22 -30.92
N GLN A 612 -8.99 -4.21 -31.53
CA GLN A 612 -9.78 -5.19 -30.79
C GLN A 612 -8.90 -6.05 -29.87
N HIS A 613 -7.73 -6.46 -30.35
CA HIS A 613 -6.77 -7.21 -29.54
C HIS A 613 -6.11 -6.38 -28.43
N LEU A 614 -5.95 -5.06 -28.63
CA LEU A 614 -5.44 -4.13 -27.61
C LEU A 614 -6.40 -4.00 -26.41
N ALA A 615 -7.71 -4.04 -26.67
CA ALA A 615 -8.75 -4.02 -25.65
C ALA A 615 -8.91 -5.36 -24.88
N THR A 616 -8.25 -6.43 -25.34
CA THR A 616 -8.35 -7.76 -24.74
C THR A 616 -7.11 -8.06 -23.88
N PRO A 617 -7.21 -8.24 -22.54
CA PRO A 617 -6.06 -8.34 -21.64
C PRO A 617 -5.04 -9.42 -22.03
N ALA A 618 -5.52 -10.59 -22.49
CA ALA A 618 -4.66 -11.71 -22.88
C ALA A 618 -3.78 -11.42 -24.11
N THR A 619 -4.20 -10.50 -24.98
CA THR A 619 -3.50 -10.17 -26.24
C THR A 619 -2.95 -8.76 -26.30
N SER A 620 -3.30 -7.91 -25.31
CA SER A 620 -3.03 -6.47 -25.30
C SER A 620 -1.54 -6.16 -25.44
N ALA A 621 -0.68 -6.81 -24.65
CA ALA A 621 0.76 -6.57 -24.67
C ALA A 621 1.39 -6.84 -26.05
N LYS A 622 0.95 -7.89 -26.74
CA LYS A 622 1.49 -8.28 -28.06
C LYS A 622 0.95 -7.37 -29.17
N ALA A 623 -0.36 -7.08 -29.15
CA ALA A 623 -0.98 -6.13 -30.07
C ALA A 623 -0.36 -4.74 -29.96
N PHE A 624 -0.05 -4.30 -28.73
CA PHE A 624 0.65 -3.05 -28.46
C PHE A 624 2.05 -3.01 -29.10
N VAL A 625 2.85 -4.07 -28.96
CA VAL A 625 4.19 -4.13 -29.58
C VAL A 625 4.09 -4.08 -31.11
N ILE A 626 3.13 -4.80 -31.70
CA ILE A 626 2.88 -4.79 -33.16
C ILE A 626 2.51 -3.37 -33.62
N LEU A 627 1.54 -2.72 -32.95
CA LEU A 627 1.10 -1.37 -33.27
C LEU A 627 2.22 -0.35 -33.16
N ARG A 628 2.95 -0.35 -32.04
CA ARG A 628 4.10 0.55 -31.84
C ARG A 628 5.17 0.37 -32.92
N THR A 629 5.35 -0.85 -33.38
CA THR A 629 6.36 -1.20 -34.40
C THR A 629 5.95 -0.75 -35.79
N LEU A 630 4.69 -0.99 -36.20
CA LEU A 630 4.17 -0.63 -37.53
C LEU A 630 3.90 0.87 -37.66
N TYR A 631 3.49 1.53 -36.58
CA TYR A 631 3.09 2.94 -36.55
C TYR A 631 4.11 3.85 -35.85
N ALA A 632 5.37 3.42 -35.72
CA ALA A 632 6.42 4.16 -35.01
C ALA A 632 6.61 5.63 -35.48
N ASN A 633 6.20 5.95 -36.71
CA ASN A 633 6.31 7.29 -37.31
C ASN A 633 4.95 8.02 -37.47
N ASP A 634 3.84 7.46 -36.98
CA ASP A 634 2.50 8.04 -37.09
C ASP A 634 1.94 8.41 -35.70
N THR A 635 2.35 9.59 -35.25
CA THR A 635 2.06 10.15 -33.92
C THR A 635 0.55 10.27 -33.66
N ASN A 636 -0.25 10.63 -34.68
CA ASN A 636 -1.69 10.84 -34.51
C ASN A 636 -2.42 9.51 -34.29
N THR A 637 -2.03 8.46 -35.02
CA THR A 637 -2.59 7.13 -34.82
C THR A 637 -2.21 6.58 -33.45
N LEU A 638 -0.97 6.76 -32.98
CA LEU A 638 -0.55 6.33 -31.64
C LEU A 638 -1.25 7.10 -30.50
N LEU A 639 -1.49 8.41 -30.66
CA LEU A 639 -2.26 9.22 -29.69
C LEU A 639 -3.74 8.80 -29.62
N SER A 640 -4.32 8.37 -30.75
CA SER A 640 -5.70 7.86 -30.76
C SER A 640 -5.88 6.57 -29.93
N LEU A 641 -4.79 5.88 -29.59
CA LEU A 641 -4.80 4.63 -28.84
C LEU A 641 -4.66 4.84 -27.32
N THR A 642 -4.32 6.05 -26.85
CA THR A 642 -4.12 6.40 -25.43
C THR A 642 -5.20 5.86 -24.48
N PRO A 643 -6.51 5.91 -24.82
CA PRO A 643 -7.55 5.40 -23.91
C PRO A 643 -7.55 3.89 -23.72
N LEU A 644 -6.85 3.14 -24.58
CA LEU A 644 -6.81 1.67 -24.60
C LEU A 644 -5.52 1.10 -24.00
N LEU A 645 -4.58 1.96 -23.57
CA LEU A 645 -3.25 1.56 -23.12
C LEU A 645 -3.14 1.56 -21.60
N ASP A 646 -2.49 0.54 -21.05
CA ASP A 646 -2.12 0.53 -19.64
C ASP A 646 -0.89 1.42 -19.35
N GLY A 647 -0.61 1.69 -18.07
CA GLY A 647 0.49 2.57 -17.67
C GLY A 647 1.88 2.10 -18.14
N SER A 648 2.08 0.78 -18.28
CA SER A 648 3.36 0.21 -18.74
C SER A 648 3.53 0.36 -20.26
N GLN A 649 2.44 0.20 -21.02
CA GLN A 649 2.40 0.38 -22.47
C GLN A 649 2.58 1.87 -22.80
N TRP A 650 1.95 2.76 -22.04
CA TRP A 650 2.15 4.21 -22.20
C TRP A 650 3.62 4.63 -21.98
N LYS A 651 4.28 4.08 -20.94
CA LYS A 651 5.72 4.28 -20.67
C LYS A 651 6.60 3.95 -21.88
N GLN A 652 6.23 2.93 -22.66
CA GLN A 652 7.00 2.44 -23.81
C GLN A 652 6.81 3.27 -25.10
N LEU A 653 5.74 4.07 -25.22
CA LEU A 653 5.55 5.01 -26.34
C LEU A 653 6.19 6.38 -26.07
N LEU A 654 6.39 6.74 -24.79
CA LEU A 654 6.90 8.04 -24.35
C LEU A 654 8.17 8.52 -25.10
N PRO A 655 9.18 7.67 -25.40
CA PRO A 655 10.38 8.10 -26.13
C PRO A 655 10.12 8.50 -27.59
N GLN A 656 9.10 7.94 -28.25
CA GLN A 656 8.79 8.17 -29.67
C GLN A 656 8.07 9.50 -29.92
N TYR A 657 7.29 9.99 -28.95
CA TYR A 657 6.75 11.37 -28.92
C TYR A 657 7.84 12.43 -28.74
N SER A 658 9.08 11.96 -28.82
CA SER A 658 10.28 12.55 -28.34
C SER A 658 10.60 13.87 -29.06
N THR A 659 10.41 13.77 -30.37
CA THR A 659 11.08 14.52 -31.42
C THR A 659 10.37 15.83 -31.78
N SER A 660 9.35 16.22 -31.01
CA SER A 660 8.58 17.46 -31.16
C SER A 660 8.48 18.20 -29.81
N ALA A 661 8.97 19.45 -29.76
CA ALA A 661 8.85 20.46 -28.69
C ALA A 661 9.45 20.13 -27.29
N ASP A 662 10.66 20.64 -27.04
CA ASP A 662 11.50 20.36 -25.86
C ASP A 662 10.97 20.84 -24.47
N GLU A 663 9.94 21.68 -24.40
CA GLU A 663 9.32 22.08 -23.11
C GLU A 663 8.26 21.08 -22.64
N SER A 664 7.44 20.57 -23.56
CA SER A 664 6.41 19.55 -23.31
C SER A 664 7.02 18.24 -22.80
N ARG A 665 8.21 17.90 -23.33
CA ARG A 665 8.99 16.70 -22.98
C ARG A 665 9.55 16.77 -21.56
N ARG A 666 10.09 17.91 -21.14
CA ARG A 666 10.64 18.10 -19.78
C ARG A 666 9.56 18.12 -18.71
N ALA A 667 8.41 18.71 -19.01
CA ALA A 667 7.23 18.63 -18.14
C ALA A 667 6.77 17.18 -18.00
N LEU A 668 6.48 16.48 -19.10
CA LEU A 668 6.01 15.08 -19.07
C LEU A 668 7.03 14.10 -18.43
N GLN A 669 8.33 14.35 -18.57
CA GLN A 669 9.40 13.53 -17.99
C GLN A 669 9.61 13.81 -16.48
N ALA A 670 9.43 15.05 -16.02
CA ALA A 670 9.40 15.38 -14.59
C ALA A 670 8.14 14.82 -13.88
N LEU A 671 7.01 14.85 -14.58
CA LEU A 671 5.71 14.32 -14.15
C LEU A 671 5.71 12.80 -13.99
N TRP A 672 6.43 12.09 -14.87
CA TRP A 672 6.58 10.63 -14.80
C TRP A 672 7.45 10.16 -13.62
N GLN A 673 8.52 10.89 -13.30
CA GLN A 673 9.40 10.52 -12.19
C GLN A 673 8.77 10.78 -10.81
N GLN A 674 7.80 11.70 -10.71
CA GLN A 674 7.05 11.93 -9.48
C GLN A 674 5.85 10.97 -9.29
N ALA A 675 5.31 10.41 -10.39
CA ALA A 675 4.18 9.50 -10.36
C ALA A 675 4.49 8.10 -9.78
N GLU A 676 5.76 7.73 -9.62
CA GLU A 676 6.23 6.50 -8.95
C GLU A 676 6.27 6.62 -7.41
N ILE A 677 5.92 7.78 -6.82
CA ILE A 677 6.15 8.05 -5.38
C ILE A 677 4.86 8.17 -4.53
N ASP A 678 3.66 8.28 -5.12
CA ASP A 678 2.44 8.41 -4.31
C ASP A 678 1.54 7.17 -4.38
N GLY A 679 1.25 6.64 -3.19
CA GLY A 679 0.72 5.31 -2.91
C GLY A 679 -0.65 4.95 -3.50
N ASP A 680 -0.84 3.64 -3.59
CA ASP A 680 -2.09 2.87 -3.42
C ASP A 680 -3.39 3.65 -3.70
N THR A 681 -3.72 3.83 -4.98
CA THR A 681 -5.03 4.35 -5.41
C THR A 681 -5.91 3.20 -5.88
N SER A 682 -7.14 3.10 -5.39
CA SER A 682 -8.08 2.04 -5.78
C SER A 682 -8.64 2.12 -7.21
N ASP A 683 -8.42 3.24 -7.91
CA ASP A 683 -8.82 3.42 -9.32
C ASP A 683 -7.69 3.99 -10.20
N PRO A 684 -6.76 3.12 -10.67
CA PRO A 684 -5.66 3.51 -11.55
C PRO A 684 -6.11 4.12 -12.89
N ALA A 685 -7.29 3.72 -13.38
CA ALA A 685 -7.83 4.24 -14.64
C ALA A 685 -8.25 5.70 -14.49
N MET A 686 -8.90 6.05 -13.38
CA MET A 686 -9.30 7.43 -13.11
C MET A 686 -8.11 8.35 -12.90
N LEU A 687 -7.09 7.88 -12.16
CA LEU A 687 -5.82 8.58 -12.00
C LEU A 687 -5.13 8.83 -13.37
N GLY A 688 -5.13 7.84 -14.26
CA GLY A 688 -4.59 7.97 -15.62
C GLY A 688 -5.30 9.04 -16.45
N LYS A 689 -6.64 9.09 -16.41
CA LYS A 689 -7.43 10.11 -17.10
C LYS A 689 -7.16 11.52 -16.54
N ALA A 690 -7.08 11.67 -15.22
CA ALA A 690 -6.79 12.96 -14.58
C ALA A 690 -5.40 13.49 -14.97
N ARG A 691 -4.38 12.62 -14.98
CA ARG A 691 -3.02 12.97 -15.43
C ARG A 691 -2.97 13.38 -16.89
N LEU A 692 -3.73 12.71 -17.76
CA LEU A 692 -3.85 13.09 -19.18
C LEU A 692 -4.48 14.49 -19.33
N ALA A 693 -5.56 14.76 -18.59
CA ALA A 693 -6.20 16.07 -18.62
C ALA A 693 -5.27 17.19 -18.12
N LEU A 694 -4.52 16.95 -17.04
CA LEU A 694 -3.53 17.90 -16.53
C LEU A 694 -2.40 18.15 -17.52
N ALA A 695 -1.94 17.10 -18.23
CA ALA A 695 -0.96 17.25 -19.31
C ALA A 695 -1.51 18.10 -20.47
N GLN A 696 -2.78 17.92 -20.84
CA GLN A 696 -3.42 18.77 -21.86
C GLN A 696 -3.50 20.24 -21.40
N ILE A 697 -3.88 20.49 -20.14
CA ILE A 697 -3.92 21.83 -19.56
C ILE A 697 -2.53 22.49 -19.58
N ALA A 698 -1.49 21.73 -19.22
CA ALA A 698 -0.11 22.22 -19.26
C ALA A 698 0.34 22.63 -20.67
N LEU A 699 -0.25 22.04 -21.72
CA LEU A 699 -0.03 22.38 -23.12
C LEU A 699 -0.93 23.53 -23.63
N GLY A 700 -1.69 24.17 -22.73
CA GLY A 700 -2.64 25.23 -23.06
C GLY A 700 -3.96 24.73 -23.66
N GLN A 701 -4.19 23.40 -23.69
CA GLN A 701 -5.42 22.79 -24.17
C GLN A 701 -6.32 22.45 -22.99
N TRP A 702 -7.47 23.11 -22.90
CA TRP A 702 -8.46 22.84 -21.85
C TRP A 702 -9.48 21.82 -22.38
N PRO A 703 -9.53 20.59 -21.84
CA PRO A 703 -10.48 19.60 -22.27
C PRO A 703 -11.90 20.10 -22.03
N GLU A 704 -12.78 19.95 -23.02
CA GLU A 704 -14.20 20.21 -22.82
C GLU A 704 -14.72 19.25 -21.73
N ASN A 705 -15.59 19.77 -20.87
CA ASN A 705 -16.30 18.99 -19.85
C ASN A 705 -15.44 18.42 -18.71
N LEU A 706 -14.18 18.86 -18.56
CA LEU A 706 -13.30 18.38 -17.48
C LEU A 706 -13.89 18.55 -16.07
N PHE A 707 -14.59 19.67 -15.86
CA PHE A 707 -15.28 20.02 -14.61
C PHE A 707 -16.80 19.95 -14.75
N ARG A 708 -17.31 19.45 -15.89
CA ARG A 708 -18.75 19.18 -16.01
C ARG A 708 -19.09 18.00 -15.12
N TYR A 709 -20.22 18.17 -14.47
CA TYR A 709 -20.61 17.35 -13.36
C TYR A 709 -21.67 16.37 -13.80
N ASP A 710 -21.19 15.29 -14.39
CA ASP A 710 -21.98 14.16 -14.80
C ASP A 710 -21.24 12.89 -14.37
N GLU A 711 -21.89 12.12 -13.50
CA GLU A 711 -21.65 10.71 -13.18
C GLU A 711 -20.45 10.32 -12.28
N ASN A 712 -19.38 11.11 -12.12
CA ASN A 712 -18.27 10.73 -11.21
C ASN A 712 -17.44 11.92 -10.67
N ALA A 713 -17.66 12.31 -9.41
CA ALA A 713 -16.92 13.39 -8.73
C ALA A 713 -15.42 13.09 -8.49
N SER A 714 -14.97 11.86 -8.75
CA SER A 714 -13.58 11.46 -8.56
C SER A 714 -12.66 12.19 -9.54
N MET A 715 -13.06 12.37 -10.81
CA MET A 715 -12.22 13.00 -11.84
C MET A 715 -11.83 14.43 -11.44
N GLU A 716 -12.80 15.24 -11.04
CA GLU A 716 -12.56 16.60 -10.56
C GLU A 716 -11.61 16.61 -9.35
N SER A 717 -11.86 15.75 -8.36
CA SER A 717 -11.05 15.69 -7.14
C SER A 717 -9.59 15.31 -7.46
N TYR A 718 -9.37 14.34 -8.35
CA TYR A 718 -8.03 14.01 -8.83
C TYR A 718 -7.37 15.19 -9.55
N VAL A 719 -8.08 15.87 -10.45
CA VAL A 719 -7.54 17.05 -11.17
C VAL A 719 -7.19 18.18 -10.19
N VAL A 720 -8.07 18.49 -9.25
CA VAL A 720 -7.89 19.54 -8.23
C VAL A 720 -6.65 19.27 -7.38
N HIS A 721 -6.54 18.07 -6.80
CA HIS A 721 -5.45 17.74 -5.87
C HIS A 721 -4.12 17.44 -6.56
N LEU A 722 -4.15 16.98 -7.81
CA LEU A 722 -2.93 16.79 -8.59
C LEU A 722 -2.48 18.08 -9.30
N ALA A 723 -3.34 19.09 -9.46
CA ALA A 723 -2.99 20.32 -10.18
C ALA A 723 -1.67 20.93 -9.69
N ARG A 724 -1.44 21.03 -8.38
CA ARG A 724 -0.18 21.57 -7.81
C ARG A 724 1.09 20.83 -8.22
N LYS A 725 0.98 19.53 -8.47
CA LYS A 725 2.12 18.74 -8.93
C LYS A 725 2.39 18.93 -10.43
N TRP A 726 1.37 19.36 -11.21
CA TRP A 726 1.41 19.33 -12.68
C TRP A 726 1.39 20.70 -13.33
N LEU A 727 0.82 21.72 -12.69
CA LEU A 727 0.53 23.01 -13.27
C LEU A 727 1.23 24.12 -12.48
N LYS A 728 1.56 25.21 -13.17
CA LYS A 728 1.93 26.46 -12.51
C LYS A 728 0.65 27.18 -12.08
N PRO A 729 0.64 27.86 -10.91
CA PRO A 729 -0.56 28.53 -10.43
C PRO A 729 -1.03 29.67 -11.35
N ASP A 730 -0.14 30.25 -12.16
CA ASP A 730 -0.50 31.27 -13.16
C ASP A 730 -1.50 30.74 -14.20
N CYS A 731 -1.30 29.52 -14.68
CA CYS A 731 -2.19 28.91 -15.68
C CYS A 731 -3.62 28.75 -15.14
N LEU A 732 -3.74 28.41 -13.85
CA LEU A 732 -5.02 28.31 -13.16
C LEU A 732 -5.64 29.68 -12.92
N THR A 733 -4.82 30.66 -12.53
CA THR A 733 -5.25 32.05 -12.26
C THR A 733 -5.78 32.71 -13.53
N ASP A 734 -5.03 32.62 -14.64
CA ASP A 734 -5.44 33.18 -15.93
C ASP A 734 -6.75 32.55 -16.42
N ARG A 735 -6.89 31.23 -16.26
CA ARG A 735 -8.13 30.54 -16.62
C ARG A 735 -9.30 30.92 -15.72
N LEU A 736 -9.06 31.09 -14.42
CA LEU A 736 -10.08 31.48 -13.45
C LEU A 736 -10.64 32.86 -13.79
N LEU A 737 -9.76 33.85 -14.01
CA LEU A 737 -10.14 35.22 -14.35
C LEU A 737 -10.90 35.32 -15.69
N GLY A 738 -10.64 34.40 -16.63
CA GLY A 738 -11.32 34.33 -17.92
C GLY A 738 -12.56 33.44 -17.98
N SER A 739 -12.90 32.72 -16.90
CA SER A 739 -14.05 31.80 -16.88
C SER A 739 -15.30 32.49 -16.35
N ALA A 740 -16.43 32.27 -17.01
CA ALA A 740 -17.76 32.68 -16.54
C ALA A 740 -18.60 31.51 -16.01
N ASP A 741 -18.10 30.27 -16.11
CA ASP A 741 -18.78 29.07 -15.63
C ASP A 741 -18.50 28.84 -14.14
N PRO A 742 -19.52 28.88 -13.24
CA PRO A 742 -19.32 28.72 -11.80
C PRO A 742 -18.71 27.37 -11.42
N HIS A 743 -19.01 26.30 -12.15
CA HIS A 743 -18.45 24.97 -11.87
C HIS A 743 -16.94 24.94 -12.11
N THR A 744 -16.50 25.48 -13.25
CA THR A 744 -15.08 25.64 -13.55
C THR A 744 -14.40 26.58 -12.55
N GLN A 745 -15.04 27.69 -12.18
CA GLN A 745 -14.47 28.61 -11.17
C GLN A 745 -14.29 27.93 -9.81
N PHE A 746 -15.29 27.18 -9.32
CA PHE A 746 -15.21 26.42 -8.08
C PHE A 746 -14.04 25.43 -8.09
N ALA A 747 -13.89 24.64 -9.16
CA ALA A 747 -12.81 23.67 -9.28
C ALA A 747 -11.43 24.35 -9.34
N LEU A 748 -11.31 25.48 -10.06
CA LEU A 748 -10.06 26.24 -10.14
C LEU A 748 -9.70 26.92 -8.81
N LEU A 749 -10.66 27.48 -8.09
CA LEU A 749 -10.47 28.02 -6.73
C LEU A 749 -10.01 26.91 -5.77
N SER A 750 -10.65 25.74 -5.84
CA SER A 750 -10.29 24.56 -5.06
C SER A 750 -8.86 24.11 -5.36
N ALA A 751 -8.49 24.06 -6.65
CA ALA A 751 -7.14 23.70 -7.10
C ALA A 751 -6.10 24.73 -6.64
N LEU A 752 -6.38 26.03 -6.76
CA LEU A 752 -5.50 27.11 -6.27
C LEU A 752 -5.25 27.01 -4.76
N GLY A 753 -6.26 26.60 -3.98
CA GLY A 753 -6.10 26.41 -2.54
C GLY A 753 -5.17 25.27 -2.16
N THR A 754 -4.78 24.40 -3.09
CA THR A 754 -3.73 23.40 -2.83
C THR A 754 -2.32 24.00 -2.83
N TYR A 755 -2.15 25.23 -3.36
CA TYR A 755 -0.90 25.97 -3.41
C TYR A 755 -0.77 26.92 -2.20
N PRO A 756 0.42 26.99 -1.58
CA PRO A 756 0.80 28.11 -0.74
C PRO A 756 0.71 29.41 -1.54
N ILE A 757 0.23 30.49 -0.93
CA ILE A 757 0.15 31.80 -1.57
C ILE A 757 1.51 32.31 -2.06
N GLN A 758 2.61 31.87 -1.44
CA GLN A 758 3.97 32.25 -1.82
C GLN A 758 4.38 31.70 -3.19
N ASP A 759 3.75 30.61 -3.65
CA ASP A 759 4.02 30.00 -4.95
C ASP A 759 3.38 30.80 -6.10
N LEU A 760 2.43 31.71 -5.80
CA LEU A 760 1.84 32.63 -6.77
C LEU A 760 2.78 33.82 -7.03
N PRO A 761 3.10 34.13 -8.30
CA PRO A 761 3.80 35.35 -8.69
C PRO A 761 3.10 36.63 -8.23
N ASP A 762 3.89 37.67 -7.95
CA ASP A 762 3.38 38.93 -7.39
C ASP A 762 2.36 39.62 -8.30
N ASN A 763 2.51 39.54 -9.62
CA ASN A 763 1.55 40.07 -10.60
C ASN A 763 0.21 39.31 -10.58
N ALA A 764 0.27 37.98 -10.47
CA ALA A 764 -0.91 37.13 -10.35
C ALA A 764 -1.64 37.42 -9.03
N ARG A 765 -0.91 37.51 -7.90
CA ARG A 765 -1.47 37.86 -6.59
C ARG A 765 -2.12 39.25 -6.58
N SER A 766 -1.46 40.25 -7.17
CA SER A 766 -1.96 41.62 -7.25
C SER A 766 -3.26 41.76 -8.06
N SER A 767 -3.52 40.83 -8.99
CA SER A 767 -4.74 40.81 -9.79
C SER A 767 -5.82 39.92 -9.16
N LEU A 768 -5.43 38.79 -8.58
CA LEU A 768 -6.33 37.78 -8.04
C LEU A 768 -7.00 38.23 -6.73
N VAL A 769 -6.26 38.82 -5.78
CA VAL A 769 -6.84 39.18 -4.47
C VAL A 769 -7.99 40.19 -4.60
N PRO A 770 -7.85 41.32 -5.33
CA PRO A 770 -8.98 42.23 -5.54
C PRO A 770 -10.16 41.55 -6.26
N TRP A 771 -9.88 40.66 -7.21
CA TRP A 771 -10.93 39.89 -7.89
C TRP A 771 -11.66 38.96 -6.92
N LEU A 772 -10.96 38.29 -6.01
CA LEU A 772 -11.57 37.44 -4.99
C LEU A 772 -12.50 38.24 -4.08
N VAL A 773 -12.09 39.43 -3.62
CA VAL A 773 -12.94 40.30 -2.79
C VAL A 773 -14.21 40.71 -3.53
N GLU A 774 -14.08 41.12 -4.80
CA GLU A 774 -15.22 41.51 -5.65
C GLU A 774 -16.17 40.34 -5.93
N GLN A 775 -15.62 39.16 -6.25
CA GLN A 775 -16.44 37.96 -6.46
C GLN A 775 -17.08 37.48 -5.16
N TYR A 776 -16.39 37.54 -4.03
CA TYR A 776 -16.98 37.19 -2.73
C TYR A 776 -18.21 38.06 -2.43
N ARG A 777 -18.14 39.34 -2.78
CA ARG A 777 -19.23 40.31 -2.58
C ARG A 777 -20.46 40.05 -3.47
N HIS A 778 -20.26 39.65 -4.73
CA HIS A 778 -21.33 39.71 -5.73
C HIS A 778 -21.64 38.40 -6.46
N HIS A 779 -20.80 37.36 -6.35
CA HIS A 779 -21.00 36.14 -7.12
C HIS A 779 -22.26 35.39 -6.65
N PRO A 780 -23.21 35.06 -7.54
CA PRO A 780 -24.51 34.51 -7.13
C PRO A 780 -24.44 33.04 -6.68
N ASP A 781 -23.44 32.28 -7.14
CA ASP A 781 -23.25 30.88 -6.78
C ASP A 781 -22.62 30.71 -5.39
N SER A 782 -23.24 29.85 -4.56
CA SER A 782 -22.81 29.59 -3.19
C SER A 782 -21.54 28.75 -3.06
N GLY A 783 -21.31 27.83 -4.00
CA GLY A 783 -20.09 27.04 -4.07
C GLY A 783 -18.88 27.93 -4.30
N VAL A 784 -18.95 28.79 -5.32
CA VAL A 784 -17.90 29.78 -5.62
C VAL A 784 -17.69 30.73 -4.44
N HIS A 785 -18.77 31.29 -3.86
CA HIS A 785 -18.68 32.19 -2.72
C HIS A 785 -17.95 31.55 -1.51
N SER A 786 -18.30 30.30 -1.19
CA SER A 786 -17.68 29.57 -0.07
C SER A 786 -16.24 29.12 -0.39
N ALA A 787 -15.96 28.73 -1.64
CA ALA A 787 -14.61 28.40 -2.08
C ALA A 787 -13.66 29.60 -2.00
N ILE A 788 -14.13 30.82 -2.30
CA ILE A 788 -13.36 32.05 -2.09
C ILE A 788 -13.07 32.26 -0.61
N ARG A 789 -14.10 32.16 0.25
CA ARG A 789 -13.91 32.31 1.71
C ARG A 789 -12.85 31.35 2.25
N TRP A 790 -12.94 30.09 1.84
CA TRP A 790 -12.01 29.02 2.18
C TRP A 790 -10.59 29.30 1.69
N LEU A 791 -10.44 29.73 0.42
CA LEU A 791 -9.15 30.04 -0.17
C LEU A 791 -8.45 31.18 0.58
N VAL A 792 -9.20 32.24 0.88
CA VAL A 792 -8.73 33.39 1.65
C VAL A 792 -8.29 32.98 3.06
N ASP A 793 -9.05 32.11 3.73
CA ASP A 793 -8.66 31.56 5.04
C ASP A 793 -7.37 30.77 4.96
N ARG A 794 -7.27 29.88 3.98
CA ARG A 794 -6.11 29.00 3.78
C ARG A 794 -4.84 29.79 3.47
N TRP A 795 -4.98 30.95 2.85
CA TRP A 795 -3.89 31.88 2.56
C TRP A 795 -3.62 32.91 3.66
N GLY A 796 -4.41 32.93 4.75
CA GLY A 796 -4.23 33.88 5.85
C GLY A 796 -4.56 35.33 5.48
N LEU A 797 -5.50 35.52 4.54
CA LEU A 797 -5.90 36.82 4.01
C LEU A 797 -7.27 37.30 4.56
N GLN A 798 -7.68 36.83 5.74
CA GLN A 798 -9.03 37.10 6.29
C GLN A 798 -9.38 38.59 6.39
N ASN A 799 -8.38 39.42 6.66
CA ASN A 799 -8.56 40.87 6.77
C ASN A 799 -9.04 41.52 5.46
N GLU A 800 -8.74 40.92 4.30
CA GLU A 800 -9.19 41.43 3.00
C GLU A 800 -10.72 41.29 2.81
N LEU A 801 -11.35 40.35 3.52
CA LEU A 801 -12.80 40.13 3.46
C LEU A 801 -13.56 40.77 4.61
N ALA A 802 -12.91 41.23 5.68
CA ALA A 802 -13.56 41.67 6.91
C ALA A 802 -14.64 42.76 6.69
N ASP A 803 -14.33 43.79 5.91
CA ASP A 803 -15.29 44.86 5.58
C ASP A 803 -16.45 44.34 4.72
N THR A 804 -16.15 43.43 3.80
CA THR A 804 -17.15 42.80 2.92
C THR A 804 -18.10 41.90 3.71
N GLU A 805 -17.57 41.09 4.63
CA GLU A 805 -18.37 40.23 5.51
C GLU A 805 -19.32 41.07 6.41
N ALA A 806 -18.83 42.19 6.95
CA ALA A 806 -19.65 43.10 7.75
C ALA A 806 -20.78 43.73 6.92
N GLU A 807 -20.50 44.13 5.68
CA GLU A 807 -21.53 44.66 4.77
C GLU A 807 -22.57 43.60 4.39
N LEU A 808 -22.13 42.38 4.07
CA LEU A 808 -23.02 41.28 3.69
C LEU A 808 -23.92 40.84 4.86
N ALA A 809 -23.40 40.83 6.09
CA ALA A 809 -24.19 40.57 7.29
C ALA A 809 -25.29 41.63 7.51
N ALA A 810 -25.03 42.89 7.15
CA ALA A 810 -26.02 43.96 7.23
C ALA A 810 -27.05 43.95 6.08
N ALA A 811 -26.67 43.43 4.90
CA ALA A 811 -27.52 43.43 3.70
C ALA A 811 -28.68 42.42 3.77
N GLY A 812 -28.54 41.34 4.53
CA GLY A 812 -29.57 40.30 4.69
C GLY A 812 -29.79 39.45 3.43
N TYR A 813 -30.97 38.84 3.31
CA TYR A 813 -31.28 37.91 2.22
C TYR A 813 -31.45 38.63 0.87
N ASN A 814 -30.71 38.17 -0.15
CA ASN A 814 -30.82 38.62 -1.54
C ASN A 814 -31.34 37.48 -2.42
N GLU A 815 -32.52 37.67 -3.01
CA GLU A 815 -33.18 36.67 -3.87
C GLU A 815 -32.40 36.31 -5.13
N LYS A 816 -31.40 37.10 -5.53
CA LYS A 816 -30.56 36.79 -6.71
C LYS A 816 -29.42 35.82 -6.40
N ASN A 817 -29.06 35.66 -5.12
CA ASN A 817 -27.94 34.83 -4.69
C ASN A 817 -28.46 33.48 -4.19
N ASN A 818 -27.64 32.44 -4.30
CA ASN A 818 -27.88 31.15 -3.65
C ASN A 818 -27.28 31.11 -2.24
N TRP A 819 -27.01 32.27 -1.65
CA TRP A 819 -26.47 32.41 -0.30
C TRP A 819 -26.84 33.78 0.29
N TYR A 820 -26.76 33.91 1.61
CA TYR A 820 -26.83 35.19 2.34
C TYR A 820 -26.13 35.06 3.71
N HIS A 821 -25.87 36.17 4.40
CA HIS A 821 -25.43 36.13 5.80
C HIS A 821 -26.61 36.40 6.72
N ASN A 822 -26.77 35.60 7.77
CA ASN A 822 -27.80 35.84 8.79
C ASN A 822 -27.38 36.92 9.79
N GLN A 823 -28.25 37.23 10.76
CA GLN A 823 -28.09 38.31 11.73
C GLN A 823 -26.86 38.17 12.64
N ILE A 824 -26.29 36.97 12.74
CA ILE A 824 -25.08 36.67 13.52
C ILE A 824 -23.84 36.50 12.62
N GLY A 825 -23.96 36.83 11.33
CA GLY A 825 -22.88 36.83 10.35
C GLY A 825 -22.54 35.46 9.75
N GLN A 826 -23.34 34.42 10.01
CA GLN A 826 -23.11 33.09 9.44
C GLN A 826 -23.65 33.00 8.00
N ILE A 827 -22.87 32.37 7.12
CA ILE A 827 -23.26 32.13 5.73
C ILE A 827 -24.37 31.07 5.70
N MET A 828 -25.48 31.40 5.06
CA MET A 828 -26.63 30.54 4.82
C MET A 828 -26.70 30.21 3.32
N ILE A 829 -26.62 28.93 2.98
CA ILE A 829 -26.73 28.40 1.62
C ILE A 829 -28.20 28.19 1.29
N VAL A 830 -28.65 28.67 0.12
CA VAL A 830 -30.02 28.62 -0.35
C VAL A 830 -30.16 27.57 -1.44
N VAL A 831 -30.94 26.53 -1.17
CA VAL A 831 -31.32 25.51 -2.15
C VAL A 831 -32.70 25.86 -2.69
N ARG A 832 -32.78 26.08 -4.01
CA ARG A 832 -34.02 26.44 -4.70
C ARG A 832 -34.70 25.17 -5.22
N GLY A 833 -35.85 24.84 -4.63
CA GLY A 833 -36.62 23.64 -4.97
C GLY A 833 -37.56 23.83 -6.17
N PRO A 834 -38.16 22.74 -6.70
CA PRO A 834 -37.93 21.35 -6.28
C PRO A 834 -36.60 20.79 -6.82
N VAL A 835 -35.88 20.02 -6.01
CA VAL A 835 -34.63 19.35 -6.39
C VAL A 835 -34.75 17.84 -6.27
N ALA A 836 -34.31 17.10 -7.29
CA ALA A 836 -34.29 15.64 -7.31
C ALA A 836 -32.88 15.10 -7.03
N TYR A 837 -32.81 13.94 -6.38
CA TYR A 837 -31.53 13.26 -6.10
C TYR A 837 -31.71 11.75 -5.86
N LEU A 838 -30.61 11.01 -5.92
CA LEU A 838 -30.58 9.60 -5.56
C LEU A 838 -30.27 9.42 -4.08
N LYS A 839 -31.18 8.77 -3.35
CA LYS A 839 -31.08 8.46 -1.92
C LYS A 839 -30.61 7.02 -1.71
N GLY A 840 -29.77 6.75 -0.72
CA GLY A 840 -29.33 5.41 -0.32
C GLY A 840 -27.99 4.95 -0.92
N GLN A 841 -27.67 3.67 -0.77
CA GLN A 841 -26.38 3.13 -1.19
C GLN A 841 -26.33 3.02 -2.72
N LEU A 842 -25.32 3.65 -3.36
CA LEU A 842 -25.16 3.67 -4.83
C LEU A 842 -24.12 2.68 -5.36
N GLU A 843 -23.26 2.14 -4.50
CA GLU A 843 -22.14 1.24 -4.86
C GLU A 843 -22.32 -0.14 -4.20
N SER A 844 -22.12 -1.23 -4.95
CA SER A 844 -22.16 -2.60 -4.41
C SER A 844 -20.85 -2.95 -3.70
N GLY A 845 -20.92 -3.41 -2.45
CA GLY A 845 -19.73 -3.78 -1.68
C GLY A 845 -20.04 -4.59 -0.41
N ALA A 846 -19.15 -5.52 -0.06
CA ALA A 846 -19.30 -6.50 1.02
C ALA A 846 -18.85 -5.97 2.39
N ILE A 847 -19.49 -4.92 2.90
CA ILE A 847 -19.27 -4.46 4.29
C ILE A 847 -20.49 -4.84 5.10
N LEU A 848 -20.26 -5.48 6.26
CA LEU A 848 -21.26 -6.01 7.19
C LEU A 848 -22.46 -5.06 7.38
N GLU A 849 -23.59 -5.53 6.89
CA GLU A 849 -24.91 -4.94 6.98
C GLU A 849 -25.31 -4.72 8.44
N THR A 850 -25.52 -3.46 8.84
CA THR A 850 -26.35 -3.14 9.99
C THR A 850 -27.53 -2.31 9.53
N VAL A 851 -28.70 -2.95 9.62
CA VAL A 851 -30.07 -2.45 9.68
C VAL A 851 -30.30 -1.09 9.03
N TYR A 852 -31.02 -1.07 7.89
CA TYR A 852 -31.56 0.09 7.17
C TYR A 852 -30.76 0.68 5.99
N GLU A 853 -29.85 -0.05 5.36
CA GLU A 853 -29.25 0.36 4.08
C GLU A 853 -30.11 -0.20 2.93
N HIS A 854 -30.90 0.66 2.29
CA HIS A 854 -31.65 0.32 1.07
C HIS A 854 -30.81 0.68 -0.16
N GLY A 855 -31.01 -0.07 -1.25
CA GLY A 855 -30.48 0.29 -2.57
C GLY A 855 -30.96 1.68 -3.00
N PRO A 856 -30.43 2.21 -4.11
CA PRO A 856 -30.65 3.60 -4.46
C PRO A 856 -32.09 3.87 -4.88
N ILE A 857 -32.71 4.90 -4.31
CA ILE A 857 -34.09 5.31 -4.53
C ILE A 857 -34.10 6.76 -5.04
N SER A 858 -34.85 7.03 -6.10
CA SER A 858 -35.09 8.40 -6.55
C SER A 858 -35.96 9.14 -5.52
N SER A 859 -35.47 10.28 -5.03
CA SER A 859 -36.14 11.13 -4.05
C SER A 859 -36.12 12.60 -4.51
N ALA A 860 -36.89 13.46 -3.84
CA ALA A 860 -36.93 14.88 -4.13
C ALA A 860 -37.22 15.72 -2.89
N VAL A 861 -36.59 16.89 -2.81
CA VAL A 861 -36.95 17.96 -1.86
C VAL A 861 -37.84 18.96 -2.62
N PRO A 862 -39.15 19.04 -2.31
CA PRO A 862 -40.11 19.72 -3.18
C PRO A 862 -40.25 21.23 -2.93
N TYR A 863 -39.42 21.82 -2.07
CA TYR A 863 -39.50 23.23 -1.67
C TYR A 863 -38.11 23.83 -1.52
N SER A 864 -38.04 25.16 -1.49
CA SER A 864 -36.81 25.91 -1.24
C SER A 864 -36.52 25.99 0.26
N PHE A 865 -35.25 25.95 0.63
CA PHE A 865 -34.80 26.08 2.01
C PHE A 865 -33.39 26.67 2.07
N ALA A 866 -33.01 27.19 3.23
CA ALA A 866 -31.65 27.62 3.52
C ALA A 866 -31.05 26.80 4.66
N VAL A 867 -29.74 26.58 4.61
CA VAL A 867 -28.97 25.85 5.63
C VAL A 867 -27.64 26.55 5.91
N SER A 868 -27.15 26.53 7.15
CA SER A 868 -25.86 27.15 7.46
C SER A 868 -24.68 26.42 6.79
N ALA A 869 -23.76 27.20 6.21
CA ALA A 869 -22.58 26.70 5.50
C ALA A 869 -21.65 25.89 6.41
N THR A 870 -21.59 26.24 7.70
CA THR A 870 -20.89 25.53 8.78
C THR A 870 -21.87 25.08 9.86
N GLU A 871 -21.41 24.22 10.77
CA GLU A 871 -22.06 23.89 12.02
C GLU A 871 -22.25 25.13 12.90
N VAL A 872 -23.26 25.11 13.76
CA VAL A 872 -23.46 26.17 14.75
C VAL A 872 -22.29 26.16 15.74
N ARG A 873 -21.59 27.29 15.89
CA ARG A 873 -20.46 27.42 16.80
C ARG A 873 -20.86 28.01 18.14
N TRP A 874 -20.00 27.85 19.14
CA TRP A 874 -20.19 28.48 20.45
C TRP A 874 -20.32 30.01 20.36
N ARG A 875 -19.52 30.67 19.52
CA ARG A 875 -19.62 32.11 19.28
C ARG A 875 -20.96 32.55 18.72
N ASP A 876 -21.59 31.71 17.89
CA ASP A 876 -22.88 31.99 17.27
C ASP A 876 -23.98 31.98 18.34
N VAL A 877 -23.96 30.98 19.24
CA VAL A 877 -24.93 30.83 20.34
C VAL A 877 -24.76 31.90 21.43
N LEU A 878 -23.53 32.31 21.75
CA LEU A 878 -23.27 33.32 22.78
C LEU A 878 -23.78 34.73 22.40
N GLN A 879 -24.14 34.95 21.14
CA GLN A 879 -24.80 36.19 20.70
C GLN A 879 -26.32 36.19 21.02
N LEU A 880 -26.88 35.07 21.46
CA LEU A 880 -28.31 34.89 21.76
C LEU A 880 -28.57 35.01 23.28
N PRO A 881 -29.15 36.11 23.77
CA PRO A 881 -29.32 36.34 25.21
C PRO A 881 -30.17 35.28 25.92
N GLU A 882 -31.18 34.73 25.25
CA GLU A 882 -32.13 33.78 25.84
C GLU A 882 -31.53 32.41 26.18
N VAL A 883 -30.39 32.08 25.58
CA VAL A 883 -29.66 30.83 25.82
C VAL A 883 -28.30 31.07 26.47
N ALA A 884 -28.14 32.21 27.16
CA ALA A 884 -26.91 32.57 27.86
C ALA A 884 -26.51 31.60 29.00
N TYR A 885 -27.39 30.66 29.36
CA TYR A 885 -27.07 29.54 30.26
C TYR A 885 -26.14 28.51 29.61
N LEU A 886 -26.04 28.49 28.28
CA LEU A 886 -25.08 27.68 27.54
C LEU A 886 -23.72 28.37 27.56
N THR A 887 -22.72 27.71 28.15
CA THR A 887 -21.35 28.22 28.21
C THR A 887 -20.37 27.18 27.69
N PRO A 888 -19.40 27.57 26.83
CA PRO A 888 -18.35 26.66 26.41
C PRO A 888 -17.43 26.32 27.61
N ASP A 889 -16.89 25.10 27.59
CA ASP A 889 -15.94 24.64 28.62
C ASP A 889 -14.66 25.50 28.66
N SER A 890 -14.31 26.16 27.56
CA SER A 890 -13.13 27.02 27.44
C SER A 890 -13.23 28.03 26.30
N VAL A 891 -12.44 29.12 26.36
CA VAL A 891 -12.47 30.24 25.40
C VAL A 891 -11.99 29.85 24.00
N ASP A 892 -11.08 28.89 23.89
CA ASP A 892 -10.57 28.38 22.61
C ASP A 892 -11.62 27.59 21.80
N ARG A 893 -12.77 27.28 22.41
CA ARG A 893 -13.88 26.58 21.75
C ARG A 893 -14.87 27.51 21.05
N LEU A 894 -14.67 28.83 21.10
CA LEU A 894 -15.60 29.80 20.50
C LEU A 894 -15.87 29.56 19.00
N GLU A 895 -14.84 29.20 18.23
CA GLU A 895 -14.96 28.95 16.79
C GLU A 895 -15.29 27.48 16.45
N ARG A 896 -15.44 26.62 17.45
CA ARG A 896 -15.74 25.20 17.29
C ARG A 896 -17.24 24.93 17.37
N PRO A 897 -17.74 23.82 16.79
CA PRO A 897 -19.13 23.43 16.90
C PRO A 897 -19.60 23.34 18.36
N ILE A 898 -20.85 23.72 18.59
CA ILE A 898 -21.53 23.38 19.83
C ILE A 898 -21.74 21.85 19.88
N ARG A 899 -21.48 21.27 21.05
CA ARG A 899 -21.58 19.83 21.32
C ARG A 899 -22.27 19.57 22.64
N ASN A 900 -22.54 18.31 22.98
CA ASN A 900 -23.32 17.94 24.19
C ASN A 900 -24.72 18.59 24.20
N ILE A 901 -25.31 18.80 23.02
CA ILE A 901 -26.60 19.46 22.88
C ILE A 901 -27.65 18.46 22.39
N ASN A 902 -28.83 18.51 23.00
CA ASN A 902 -29.98 17.67 22.64
C ASN A 902 -31.04 18.48 21.88
N VAL A 903 -32.03 17.79 21.30
CA VAL A 903 -33.06 18.41 20.44
C VAL A 903 -33.88 19.47 21.17
N PHE A 904 -34.12 19.30 22.48
CA PHE A 904 -34.86 20.25 23.31
C PHE A 904 -34.10 21.56 23.49
N THR A 905 -32.81 21.47 23.78
CA THR A 905 -31.94 22.65 23.90
C THR A 905 -31.80 23.33 22.53
N ILE A 906 -31.68 22.54 21.44
CA ILE A 906 -31.69 23.07 20.08
C ILE A 906 -32.97 23.84 19.78
N SER A 907 -34.14 23.37 20.24
CA SER A 907 -35.40 24.11 20.03
C SER A 907 -35.39 25.49 20.71
N ASP A 908 -34.79 25.59 21.90
CA ASP A 908 -34.64 26.87 22.62
C ASP A 908 -33.69 27.81 21.86
N VAL A 909 -32.60 27.26 21.31
CA VAL A 909 -31.61 27.97 20.50
C VAL A 909 -32.21 28.45 19.16
N CYS A 910 -33.00 27.63 18.47
CA CYS A 910 -33.77 28.02 17.27
C CYS A 910 -34.80 29.11 17.58
N THR A 911 -35.51 29.00 18.71
CA THR A 911 -36.48 30.01 19.13
C THR A 911 -35.80 31.36 19.40
N ALA A 912 -34.63 31.35 20.04
CA ALA A 912 -33.84 32.57 20.26
C ALA A 912 -33.36 33.17 18.93
N MET A 913 -32.92 32.34 17.98
CA MET A 913 -32.53 32.78 16.65
C MET A 913 -33.70 33.36 15.85
N ASP A 914 -34.89 32.77 15.93
CA ASP A 914 -36.12 33.29 15.31
C ASP A 914 -36.45 34.70 15.83
N ARG A 915 -36.33 34.92 17.15
CA ARG A 915 -36.54 36.23 17.77
C ARG A 915 -35.51 37.26 17.33
N LEU A 916 -34.22 36.88 17.32
CA LEU A 916 -33.16 37.75 16.84
C LEU A 916 -33.36 38.13 15.36
N ALA A 917 -33.85 37.18 14.56
CA ALA A 917 -34.17 37.38 13.16
C ALA A 917 -35.48 38.16 12.91
N GLY A 918 -36.26 38.47 13.96
CA GLY A 918 -37.52 39.20 13.86
C GLY A 918 -38.67 38.37 13.24
N ILE A 919 -38.59 37.04 13.31
CA ILE A 919 -39.58 36.13 12.72
C ILE A 919 -40.74 35.93 13.71
N THR A 920 -41.84 36.67 13.53
CA THR A 920 -42.95 36.71 14.49
C THR A 920 -43.90 35.52 14.42
N ASP A 921 -44.01 34.86 13.26
CA ASP A 921 -44.91 33.71 13.03
C ASP A 921 -44.14 32.37 13.00
N ALA A 922 -43.04 32.29 13.77
CA ALA A 922 -42.16 31.13 13.82
C ALA A 922 -42.86 29.91 14.45
N ASN A 923 -43.10 28.89 13.62
CA ASN A 923 -43.73 27.63 14.01
C ASN A 923 -42.98 26.39 13.49
N ALA A 924 -41.73 26.56 13.01
CA ALA A 924 -40.94 25.46 12.47
C ALA A 924 -40.43 24.48 13.54
N MET A 925 -40.10 24.96 14.74
CA MET A 925 -39.66 24.14 15.86
C MET A 925 -40.12 24.78 17.17
N GLN A 926 -41.01 24.10 17.91
CA GLN A 926 -41.62 24.64 19.12
C GLN A 926 -41.61 23.62 20.25
N ARG A 927 -41.15 24.05 21.43
CA ARG A 927 -41.17 23.23 22.63
C ARG A 927 -42.46 23.47 23.42
N VAL A 928 -43.21 22.39 23.66
CA VAL A 928 -44.41 22.37 24.49
C VAL A 928 -44.22 21.31 25.58
N SER A 929 -43.84 21.74 26.78
CA SER A 929 -43.45 20.84 27.88
C SER A 929 -42.26 19.93 27.49
N ASP A 930 -42.43 18.61 27.58
CA ASP A 930 -41.43 17.59 27.25
C ASP A 930 -41.51 17.10 25.79
N ILE A 931 -42.23 17.82 24.93
CA ILE A 931 -42.39 17.51 23.51
C ILE A 931 -41.91 18.70 22.69
N VAL A 932 -41.11 18.43 21.65
CA VAL A 932 -40.79 19.40 20.59
C VAL A 932 -41.61 19.06 19.35
N VAL A 933 -42.41 20.00 18.88
CA VAL A 933 -43.18 19.91 17.64
C VAL A 933 -42.39 20.59 16.54
N CYS A 934 -42.08 19.86 15.49
CA CYS A 934 -41.33 20.35 14.33
C CYS A 934 -42.21 20.31 13.09
N ASN A 935 -42.31 21.43 12.37
CA ASN A 935 -42.98 21.52 11.07
C ASN A 935 -41.98 22.06 10.05
N TYR A 936 -41.42 21.17 9.22
CA TYR A 936 -40.40 21.59 8.24
C TYR A 936 -40.98 22.39 7.06
N LYS A 937 -42.30 22.57 6.97
CA LYS A 937 -42.95 23.48 6.02
C LYS A 937 -43.39 24.80 6.66
N ALA A 938 -43.20 24.99 7.96
CA ALA A 938 -43.49 26.27 8.59
C ALA A 938 -42.29 27.21 8.52
N THR A 939 -42.56 28.49 8.71
CA THR A 939 -41.55 29.53 8.89
C THR A 939 -40.90 29.35 10.27
N GLY A 940 -39.57 29.41 10.33
CA GLY A 940 -38.77 29.43 11.55
C GLY A 940 -37.49 28.59 11.41
N TYR A 941 -36.49 28.89 12.24
CA TYR A 941 -35.25 28.10 12.33
C TYR A 941 -35.56 26.70 12.88
N ARG A 942 -34.92 25.70 12.28
CA ARG A 942 -35.14 24.28 12.55
C ARG A 942 -33.89 23.47 12.20
N LEU A 943 -33.93 22.18 12.50
CA LEU A 943 -32.97 21.21 11.99
C LEU A 943 -33.26 20.83 10.52
N PRO A 944 -32.27 20.36 9.76
CA PRO A 944 -32.50 19.77 8.43
C PRO A 944 -33.26 18.45 8.55
N THR A 945 -34.04 18.10 7.53
CA THR A 945 -34.62 16.76 7.37
C THR A 945 -33.58 15.77 6.85
N ASP A 946 -33.84 14.47 7.01
CA ASP A 946 -32.97 13.41 6.48
C ASP A 946 -32.78 13.48 4.96
N ASP A 947 -33.82 13.91 4.23
CA ASP A 947 -33.77 14.07 2.77
C ASP A 947 -32.99 15.32 2.35
N GLU A 948 -33.20 16.44 3.04
CA GLU A 948 -32.40 17.65 2.84
C GLU A 948 -30.92 17.36 3.10
N TRP A 949 -30.61 16.69 4.22
CA TRP A 949 -29.23 16.36 4.56
C TRP A 949 -28.53 15.54 3.48
N GLU A 950 -29.18 14.50 2.98
CA GLU A 950 -28.56 13.64 1.97
C GLU A 950 -28.35 14.37 0.64
N TYR A 951 -29.33 15.19 0.21
CA TYR A 951 -29.17 16.07 -0.95
C TYR A 951 -27.96 17.00 -0.79
N LEU A 952 -27.89 17.69 0.35
CA LEU A 952 -26.83 18.64 0.68
C LEU A 952 -25.46 17.96 0.71
N CYS A 953 -25.37 16.80 1.35
CA CYS A 953 -24.12 16.04 1.50
C CYS A 953 -23.64 15.44 0.18
N ARG A 954 -24.55 15.06 -0.72
CA ARG A 954 -24.19 14.59 -2.07
C ARG A 954 -23.75 15.72 -2.98
N ALA A 955 -24.35 16.91 -2.84
CA ALA A 955 -24.17 18.03 -3.76
C ALA A 955 -24.31 17.60 -5.24
N GLY A 956 -25.23 16.67 -5.52
CA GLY A 956 -25.50 16.08 -6.82
C GLY A 956 -24.60 14.90 -7.24
N SER A 957 -23.75 14.37 -6.36
CA SER A 957 -22.81 13.30 -6.69
C SER A 957 -23.49 11.94 -6.60
N THR A 958 -23.13 11.07 -7.54
CA THR A 958 -23.55 9.66 -7.60
C THR A 958 -22.55 8.72 -6.93
N THR A 959 -21.38 9.20 -6.53
CA THR A 959 -20.38 8.40 -5.80
C THR A 959 -20.71 8.32 -4.30
N ARG A 960 -20.03 7.44 -3.58
CA ARG A 960 -20.24 7.28 -2.13
C ARG A 960 -20.04 8.56 -1.30
N ASN A 961 -19.12 9.43 -1.70
CA ASN A 961 -18.90 10.78 -1.17
C ASN A 961 -19.02 11.83 -2.29
N PHE A 962 -19.21 13.11 -1.95
CA PHE A 962 -19.28 14.19 -2.96
C PHE A 962 -17.95 14.45 -3.70
N PHE A 963 -16.84 13.91 -3.20
CA PHE A 963 -15.48 14.03 -3.75
C PHE A 963 -14.92 12.68 -4.26
N GLY A 964 -15.78 11.68 -4.46
CA GLY A 964 -15.40 10.38 -5.04
C GLY A 964 -15.76 9.17 -4.16
N THR A 965 -15.05 8.06 -4.36
CA THR A 965 -15.33 6.76 -3.73
C THR A 965 -14.59 6.56 -2.40
N VAL A 966 -14.71 5.36 -1.81
CA VAL A 966 -14.28 4.99 -0.45
C VAL A 966 -12.79 5.12 -0.22
N ASP A 967 -11.99 4.70 -1.20
CA ASP A 967 -10.54 4.74 -1.13
C ASP A 967 -10.01 6.00 -1.81
N SER A 968 -10.85 7.05 -1.88
CA SER A 968 -10.39 8.37 -2.28
C SER A 968 -9.26 8.79 -1.33
N PRO A 969 -8.03 8.97 -1.84
CA PRO A 969 -6.90 9.40 -1.01
C PRO A 969 -7.09 10.82 -0.45
N PHE A 970 -8.17 11.49 -0.84
CA PHE A 970 -8.47 12.88 -0.51
C PHE A 970 -9.42 13.04 0.67
N LEU A 971 -9.90 11.96 1.32
CA LEU A 971 -10.84 12.04 2.45
C LEU A 971 -10.40 13.08 3.51
N SER A 972 -9.10 13.13 3.82
CA SER A 972 -8.55 14.06 4.81
C SER A 972 -8.62 15.54 4.39
N GLU A 973 -8.78 15.85 3.11
CA GLU A 973 -8.93 17.22 2.61
C GLU A 973 -10.39 17.72 2.73
N TYR A 974 -11.35 16.80 2.83
CA TYR A 974 -12.79 17.11 2.81
C TYR A 974 -13.52 16.84 4.14
N ALA A 975 -12.99 15.99 5.01
CA ALA A 975 -13.66 15.64 6.27
C ALA A 975 -12.70 15.40 7.44
N TRP A 976 -13.14 15.75 8.65
CA TRP A 976 -12.50 15.37 9.90
C TRP A 976 -13.03 14.00 10.39
N ASN A 977 -12.14 13.11 10.81
CA ASN A 977 -12.40 11.73 11.27
C ASN A 977 -11.30 11.26 12.23
N ASP A 978 -11.40 10.04 12.76
CA ASP A 978 -10.46 9.50 13.77
C ASP A 978 -9.01 9.34 13.26
N GLY A 979 -8.83 9.27 11.94
CA GLY A 979 -7.54 9.18 11.29
C GLY A 979 -6.80 10.53 11.19
N ASN A 980 -7.49 11.66 11.36
CA ASN A 980 -6.91 12.99 11.20
C ASN A 980 -7.29 14.04 12.27
N ALA A 981 -8.14 13.68 13.22
CA ALA A 981 -8.53 14.50 14.36
C ALA A 981 -8.70 13.67 15.63
N LYS A 982 -8.41 14.27 16.79
CA LYS A 982 -8.67 13.67 18.12
C LYS A 982 -9.81 14.36 18.87
N GLU A 983 -10.34 15.42 18.30
CA GLU A 983 -11.40 16.26 18.85
C GLU A 983 -12.00 17.10 17.72
N ASP A 984 -13.14 17.73 18.00
CA ASP A 984 -13.81 18.66 17.10
C ASP A 984 -12.91 19.86 16.75
N ARG A 985 -13.03 20.35 15.52
CA ARG A 985 -12.23 21.43 14.95
C ARG A 985 -13.09 22.66 14.64
N PRO A 986 -12.50 23.87 14.57
CA PRO A 986 -13.21 25.02 14.04
C PRO A 986 -13.82 24.73 12.67
N GLY A 987 -15.10 25.06 12.48
CA GLY A 987 -15.81 24.80 11.23
C GLY A 987 -15.24 25.63 10.08
N GLY A 988 -15.28 25.10 8.87
CA GLY A 988 -14.82 25.79 7.65
C GLY A 988 -13.36 25.54 7.27
N GLN A 989 -12.64 24.67 8.00
CA GLN A 989 -11.22 24.38 7.72
C GLN A 989 -11.01 23.42 6.54
N LYS A 990 -11.95 22.49 6.31
CA LYS A 990 -11.91 21.58 5.15
C LYS A 990 -12.50 22.24 3.91
N MET A 991 -12.19 21.68 2.74
CA MET A 991 -12.72 22.22 1.48
C MET A 991 -14.26 22.09 1.44
N PRO A 992 -14.99 23.15 1.03
CA PRO A 992 -16.43 23.08 0.92
C PRO A 992 -16.84 22.14 -0.22
N ASN A 993 -18.06 21.61 -0.17
CA ASN A 993 -18.65 20.95 -1.32
C ASN A 993 -19.17 21.98 -2.36
N ARG A 994 -19.66 21.49 -3.51
CA ARG A 994 -20.15 22.34 -4.60
C ARG A 994 -21.34 23.24 -4.25
N LEU A 995 -22.09 22.94 -3.19
CA LEU A 995 -23.15 23.81 -2.69
C LEU A 995 -22.61 24.91 -1.75
N GLY A 996 -21.35 24.84 -1.35
CA GLY A 996 -20.72 25.76 -0.41
C GLY A 996 -20.77 25.32 1.04
N LEU A 997 -21.01 24.03 1.31
CA LEU A 997 -21.11 23.50 2.67
C LEU A 997 -19.78 22.91 3.11
N PHE A 998 -19.35 23.32 4.30
CA PHE A 998 -18.13 22.86 4.96
C PHE A 998 -18.42 21.68 5.88
N ASP A 999 -17.44 20.80 6.06
CA ASP A 999 -17.44 19.74 7.08
C ASP A 999 -18.66 18.79 7.05
N ILE A 1000 -19.46 18.79 5.97
CA ILE A 1000 -20.75 18.08 5.89
C ILE A 1000 -20.68 16.55 6.04
N ASN A 1001 -19.48 15.98 5.90
CA ASN A 1001 -19.22 14.55 6.06
C ASN A 1001 -18.52 14.21 7.39
N GLY A 1002 -18.05 15.18 8.18
CA GLY A 1002 -17.17 14.94 9.33
C GLY A 1002 -17.30 16.00 10.43
N ASN A 1003 -16.28 16.08 11.30
CA ASN A 1003 -16.20 16.99 12.45
C ASN A 1003 -17.15 16.63 13.60
N VAL A 1004 -18.45 16.78 13.41
CA VAL A 1004 -19.49 16.36 14.37
C VAL A 1004 -20.67 15.74 13.63
N HIS A 1005 -21.32 14.78 14.28
CA HIS A 1005 -22.60 14.26 13.82
C HIS A 1005 -23.69 15.33 13.94
N GLU A 1006 -24.65 15.25 13.04
CA GLU A 1006 -25.60 16.32 12.82
C GLU A 1006 -27.02 15.85 13.14
N TRP A 1007 -27.69 16.57 14.03
CA TRP A 1007 -29.09 16.33 14.34
C TRP A 1007 -29.96 16.59 13.11
N THR A 1008 -30.87 15.66 12.81
CA THR A 1008 -31.91 15.85 11.77
C THR A 1008 -33.31 15.73 12.36
N LEU A 1009 -34.32 16.24 11.65
CA LEU A 1009 -35.73 16.23 12.07
C LEU A 1009 -36.45 14.90 11.90
N THR A 1010 -35.84 13.90 11.26
CA THR A 1010 -36.55 12.69 10.86
C THR A 1010 -36.44 11.61 11.95
N PRO A 1011 -37.56 11.16 12.55
CA PRO A 1011 -37.55 10.07 13.53
C PRO A 1011 -37.36 8.73 12.83
N VAL A 1012 -36.77 7.75 13.53
CA VAL A 1012 -36.58 6.39 13.00
C VAL A 1012 -37.90 5.68 12.75
N LYS A 1013 -38.91 5.98 13.59
CA LYS A 1013 -40.29 5.51 13.43
C LYS A 1013 -41.21 6.73 13.34
N THR A 1014 -41.89 6.88 12.22
CA THR A 1014 -42.94 7.88 12.06
C THR A 1014 -44.18 7.47 12.84
N GLN A 1015 -44.78 8.41 13.59
CA GLN A 1015 -46.05 8.18 14.28
C GLN A 1015 -47.19 8.10 13.24
N GLN A 1016 -48.08 7.11 13.37
CA GLN A 1016 -48.99 6.69 12.30
C GLN A 1016 -50.15 7.65 11.95
N ASN A 1017 -50.27 8.85 12.53
CA ASN A 1017 -51.41 9.74 12.31
C ASN A 1017 -51.06 11.22 12.08
N GLU A 1018 -49.78 11.56 11.94
CA GLU A 1018 -49.36 12.96 11.72
C GLU A 1018 -49.26 13.28 10.21
N PRO A 1019 -49.54 14.53 9.79
CA PRO A 1019 -49.20 14.98 8.45
C PRO A 1019 -47.72 14.71 8.17
N ALA A 1020 -47.38 14.26 6.95
CA ALA A 1020 -46.01 13.86 6.60
C ALA A 1020 -44.93 14.94 6.86
N HIS A 1021 -45.33 16.19 7.08
CA HIS A 1021 -44.46 17.34 7.32
C HIS A 1021 -44.37 17.83 8.76
N VAL A 1022 -45.15 17.24 9.68
CA VAL A 1022 -45.16 17.57 11.10
C VAL A 1022 -44.63 16.37 11.88
N VAL A 1023 -43.74 16.63 12.84
CA VAL A 1023 -43.09 15.61 13.65
C VAL A 1023 -43.16 16.02 15.12
N GLN A 1024 -43.60 15.09 15.98
CA GLN A 1024 -43.58 15.27 17.43
C GLN A 1024 -42.45 14.46 18.07
N LEU A 1025 -41.60 15.15 18.82
CA LEU A 1025 -40.37 14.61 19.40
C LEU A 1025 -40.47 14.63 20.93
N GLY A 1026 -40.74 13.47 21.52
CA GLY A 1026 -40.68 13.27 22.97
C GLY A 1026 -39.30 12.82 23.42
N VAL A 1027 -39.08 12.80 24.73
CA VAL A 1027 -37.78 12.45 25.34
C VAL A 1027 -37.23 11.09 24.90
N ASN A 1028 -38.12 10.12 24.62
CA ASN A 1028 -37.76 8.77 24.19
C ASN A 1028 -37.86 8.57 22.66
N THR A 1029 -38.09 9.64 21.88
CA THR A 1029 -38.13 9.54 20.42
C THR A 1029 -36.72 9.28 19.88
N THR A 1030 -36.55 8.21 19.12
CA THR A 1030 -35.30 7.95 18.39
C THR A 1030 -35.30 8.68 17.06
N MET A 1031 -34.26 9.47 16.83
CA MET A 1031 -34.01 10.31 15.66
C MET A 1031 -32.83 9.77 14.85
N PHE A 1032 -32.74 10.13 13.57
CA PHE A 1032 -31.51 9.95 12.82
C PHE A 1032 -30.55 11.13 13.05
N VAL A 1033 -29.29 10.79 13.29
CA VAL A 1033 -28.16 11.71 13.16
C VAL A 1033 -27.38 11.33 11.90
N ARG A 1034 -26.79 12.35 11.25
CA ARG A 1034 -26.15 12.21 9.95
C ARG A 1034 -24.69 12.66 9.97
N GLY A 1035 -23.99 12.40 8.86
CA GLY A 1035 -22.57 12.71 8.71
C GLY A 1035 -21.69 11.78 9.53
N GLY A 1036 -20.50 12.28 9.88
CA GLY A 1036 -19.52 11.63 10.74
C GLY A 1036 -18.98 12.63 11.75
N ALA A 1037 -18.37 12.14 12.81
CA ALA A 1037 -17.66 12.96 13.79
C ALA A 1037 -16.15 12.71 13.72
N TRP A 1038 -15.39 13.53 14.45
CA TRP A 1038 -13.94 13.40 14.59
C TRP A 1038 -13.49 12.04 15.16
N ASP A 1039 -14.36 11.25 15.79
CA ASP A 1039 -14.09 9.91 16.32
C ASP A 1039 -14.65 8.78 15.43
N THR A 1040 -15.20 9.13 14.27
CA THR A 1040 -15.78 8.16 13.34
C THR A 1040 -14.69 7.61 12.42
N GLU A 1041 -14.61 6.29 12.28
CA GLU A 1041 -13.67 5.65 11.34
C GLU A 1041 -13.93 6.10 9.88
N PRO A 1042 -12.88 6.34 9.06
CA PRO A 1042 -12.95 6.68 7.64
C PRO A 1042 -13.96 5.86 6.84
N ILE A 1043 -14.08 4.57 7.14
CA ILE A 1043 -14.98 3.66 6.43
C ILE A 1043 -16.46 3.99 6.66
N TYR A 1044 -16.81 4.75 7.70
CA TYR A 1044 -18.19 5.17 7.99
C TYR A 1044 -18.48 6.61 7.54
N ILE A 1045 -17.48 7.35 7.08
CA ILE A 1045 -17.65 8.67 6.46
C ILE A 1045 -18.24 8.51 5.05
N ARG A 1046 -19.56 8.68 4.92
CA ARG A 1046 -20.32 8.49 3.66
C ARG A 1046 -21.55 9.40 3.59
N SER A 1047 -21.95 9.81 2.39
CA SER A 1047 -23.09 10.73 2.23
C SER A 1047 -24.44 10.18 2.69
N HIS A 1048 -24.63 8.85 2.69
CA HIS A 1048 -25.88 8.20 3.10
C HIS A 1048 -25.82 7.55 4.50
N LYS A 1049 -24.71 7.66 5.25
CA LYS A 1049 -24.62 7.08 6.59
C LYS A 1049 -25.62 7.77 7.54
N ARG A 1050 -26.24 6.98 8.41
CA ARG A 1050 -27.14 7.45 9.47
C ARG A 1050 -26.96 6.60 10.73
N ALA A 1051 -27.17 7.20 11.89
CA ALA A 1051 -27.18 6.49 13.17
C ALA A 1051 -28.41 6.88 14.00
N PRO A 1052 -29.04 5.94 14.71
CA PRO A 1052 -30.14 6.25 15.62
C PRO A 1052 -29.62 6.90 16.91
N CYS A 1053 -30.27 7.95 17.38
CA CYS A 1053 -29.97 8.62 18.64
C CYS A 1053 -31.26 9.06 19.36
N LEU A 1054 -31.32 8.98 20.68
CA LEU A 1054 -32.49 9.46 21.44
C LEU A 1054 -32.53 10.99 21.46
N ALA A 1055 -33.68 11.60 21.26
CA ALA A 1055 -33.83 13.06 21.16
C ALA A 1055 -33.33 13.83 22.40
N ASN A 1056 -33.29 13.20 23.57
CA ASN A 1056 -32.76 13.77 24.82
C ASN A 1056 -31.25 13.52 25.03
N ALA A 1057 -30.61 12.71 24.19
CA ALA A 1057 -29.20 12.36 24.34
C ALA A 1057 -28.29 13.58 24.13
N GLN A 1058 -27.23 13.64 24.92
CA GLN A 1058 -26.14 14.61 24.79
C GLN A 1058 -24.85 13.83 24.62
N ARG A 1059 -24.09 14.12 23.57
CA ARG A 1059 -22.78 13.50 23.32
C ARG A 1059 -21.80 14.55 22.81
N ALA A 1060 -20.51 14.33 23.09
CA ALA A 1060 -19.45 15.25 22.69
C ALA A 1060 -19.27 15.32 21.16
N THR A 1061 -19.88 14.41 20.43
CA THR A 1061 -19.82 14.28 18.98
C THR A 1061 -21.09 14.76 18.27
N LEU A 1062 -22.11 15.21 19.01
CA LEU A 1062 -23.40 15.66 18.46
C LEU A 1062 -23.48 17.18 18.42
N GLY A 1063 -23.55 17.73 17.21
CA GLY A 1063 -23.81 19.13 16.91
C GLY A 1063 -25.05 19.30 16.02
N PHE A 1064 -25.21 20.50 15.47
CA PHE A 1064 -26.31 20.79 14.54
C PHE A 1064 -26.00 21.96 13.59
N ARG A 1065 -26.86 22.11 12.58
CA ARG A 1065 -26.92 23.26 11.66
C ARG A 1065 -28.28 23.92 11.68
N TRP A 1066 -28.26 25.22 11.41
CA TRP A 1066 -29.48 25.97 11.13
C TRP A 1066 -30.05 25.54 9.79
N CYS A 1067 -31.35 25.29 9.75
CA CYS A 1067 -32.12 25.17 8.53
C CYS A 1067 -33.39 26.03 8.65
N HIS A 1068 -33.86 26.62 7.56
CA HIS A 1068 -35.12 27.35 7.53
C HIS A 1068 -35.76 27.24 6.14
N THR A 1069 -37.07 27.03 6.09
CA THR A 1069 -37.81 26.85 4.83
C THR A 1069 -38.10 28.18 4.17
N ILE A 1070 -37.73 28.33 2.89
CA ILE A 1070 -37.98 29.56 2.15
C ILE A 1070 -39.34 29.43 1.44
N HIS A 1071 -40.26 30.31 1.80
CA HIS A 1071 -41.54 30.47 1.11
C HIS A 1071 -41.39 31.55 0.04
N ASP A 1072 -41.71 31.23 -1.22
CA ASP A 1072 -41.58 32.18 -2.33
C ASP A 1072 -42.24 33.54 -2.02
N ALA A 1073 -41.54 34.60 -2.40
CA ALA A 1073 -41.68 36.00 -2.02
C ALA A 1073 -43.11 36.48 -1.71
N THR A 1074 -43.47 36.49 -0.43
CA THR A 1074 -44.44 37.46 0.13
C THR A 1074 -44.14 37.87 1.58
N HIS A 1075 -43.29 37.15 2.33
CA HIS A 1075 -43.11 37.44 3.76
C HIS A 1075 -41.75 38.00 4.21
N MET A 1076 -40.66 37.85 3.44
CA MET A 1076 -39.35 38.36 3.91
C MET A 1076 -39.08 39.85 3.64
N SER A 1077 -39.89 40.53 2.81
CA SER A 1077 -39.78 42.00 2.67
C SER A 1077 -40.37 42.78 3.85
N SER A 1078 -41.02 42.10 4.80
CA SER A 1078 -41.57 42.72 6.01
C SER A 1078 -40.60 42.75 7.20
N ALA A 1079 -39.51 42.00 7.17
CA ALA A 1079 -38.52 41.97 8.25
C ALA A 1079 -37.40 43.03 8.10
N ALA A 1080 -37.37 43.77 6.99
CA ALA A 1080 -36.38 44.82 6.69
C ALA A 1080 -37.03 46.20 6.47
N LYS A 1081 -38.21 46.46 7.04
CA LYS A 1081 -38.83 47.79 7.09
C LYS A 1081 -39.21 48.20 8.49
#